data_AF-A0A812HC28-F1
#
_entry.id   AF-A0A812HC28-F1
#
_cell.length_a   1.000
_cell.length_b   1.000
_cell.length_c   1.000
_cell.angle_alpha   90.00
_cell.angle_beta   90.00
_cell.angle_gamma   90.00
#
_symmetry.space_group_name_H-M   'P 1'
#
loop_
_entity.id
_entity.type
_entity.pdbx_description
1 polymer ?
#
loop_
_entity_poly.entity_id
_entity_poly.type
_entity_poly.pdbx_seq_one_letter_code
_entity_poly.pdbx_strand_id
1 'polypeptide(L)'
;MSSHTVAAVALFNDRYEVGYLCAAINAAYCERHGYRFTPIVLSQFEMEAICEGRHFAWAKVALLRWLYSYLGAEGIRNSVLEAKIGSEERQALLSADWLVWFDADLMVINHSLPLEAFVYEQKDLVLGEDMADLDWLNTGLMLCKVRSAWMRELWEKVWHEGDEKFHLGEFWDQSALCGCLAKWGEFRPDVLGGKRVAEAATETPWFSWQGGPRLRETEHLQVLDAGGTQTNNPRYARFAFHAAGMKDKSRCCRHIVEAGAVRGLGPSASCFETARLRCQSFSEGSQSAPSAWRAAFDVIDSAPAFAGAPFGWPTVQRRLWPKESRVQRADPQTGRGGVNGGEAIPLHLADLPPFMLTLAAMSDTALGDRQVEMVDRVPRRADDPPPAGRPFGRLRVRLWEAARYAAGTPPSSHSVLREMDPARAWQAHWRPWAAASGASEAPRLELPAVAVAGGDPRLEEALLAVAPPGAEVRLHQLKEGQTWLLWQLDGMQQVLLFPPDAAKIRAGGKLLEPGQSAYVPWADDEAEPHSVVLVKAEALCVPGGWFLASRGLAASVTLLCPLGPQPECTEPRDQGPFTPQELHAAAAQLLHRPEGLQGGLPGALKHTLQSGGAASPRVPRYNAVCHVALYTGRPPVLCKSSRCGSPEVFSLGADASLEPIEGALRSMCVGERALIALPSQAKVLDVEILAALCPEASVDPQDFSKVYSRAWWTWFEASLNIHWKPTAAFLATEAKARRRSPACGSHFPSVASLRLRFAAAAGVSEVSQGCAACQQVAYCSKVIGCELCFKLLLSLFEDLGLGFLEGVEVFATGPRIGPKAFIAFRFLSAVIFLGHGIAHLVWRLEEGDGWFYLIFLTHWALWLEVLSEILLLVLAIQGYRRLSEPRLSGLPTLVRVEMALYAIVLPTSLVVVALYWSLVTPIWDVVSGAMDPPIYVSIFAHLLNFLLLLFGLLISRLPYSIFRVGWVMLFGLTYVLWTIIHYVAQIGKVSCDNYTLPQECPIYDAWDWNEPLIPTVITLGLLVAGQQGTAAKTSLDREFTST
;
A
#
# COMPACT_ATOMS: atom_id res chain seq x y z
N MET A 1 -27.92 -3.70 38.01
CA MET A 1 -27.12 -4.68 37.25
C MET A 1 -26.21 -5.36 38.24
N SER A 2 -26.24 -6.69 38.33
CA SER A 2 -25.25 -7.45 39.10
C SER A 2 -23.87 -7.14 38.50
N SER A 3 -22.93 -6.65 39.31
CA SER A 3 -21.55 -6.46 38.88
C SER A 3 -20.96 -7.85 38.62
N HIS A 4 -20.70 -8.18 37.36
CA HIS A 4 -19.95 -9.40 37.04
C HIS A 4 -18.55 -9.30 37.64
N THR A 5 -18.09 -10.39 38.22
CA THR A 5 -16.72 -10.49 38.72
C THR A 5 -15.80 -10.92 37.58
N VAL A 6 -14.67 -10.22 37.44
CA VAL A 6 -13.70 -10.44 36.36
C VAL A 6 -12.33 -10.76 36.94
N ALA A 7 -11.72 -11.82 36.42
CA ALA A 7 -10.32 -12.16 36.62
C ALA A 7 -9.58 -12.16 35.28
N ALA A 8 -8.29 -11.86 35.27
CA ALA A 8 -7.47 -11.78 34.08
C ALA A 8 -6.13 -12.53 34.26
N VAL A 9 -5.62 -13.10 33.18
CA VAL A 9 -4.36 -13.87 33.17
C VAL A 9 -3.53 -13.48 31.96
N ALA A 10 -2.21 -13.57 32.12
CA ALA A 10 -1.26 -13.54 31.02
C ALA A 10 -0.23 -14.65 31.27
N LEU A 11 0.34 -15.23 30.22
CA LEU A 11 1.41 -16.23 30.35
C LEU A 11 2.49 -16.01 29.29
N PHE A 12 3.75 -15.98 29.70
CA PHE A 12 4.87 -15.78 28.79
C PHE A 12 6.19 -16.37 29.27
N ASN A 13 7.12 -16.49 28.32
CA ASN A 13 8.48 -16.94 28.55
C ASN A 13 9.31 -15.85 29.25
N ASP A 14 10.16 -16.23 30.20
CA ASP A 14 10.98 -15.31 30.99
C ASP A 14 12.04 -14.50 30.21
N ARG A 15 12.28 -14.85 28.94
CA ARG A 15 13.10 -14.11 27.97
C ARG A 15 12.29 -13.20 27.05
N TYR A 16 10.96 -13.22 27.13
CA TYR A 16 10.09 -12.39 26.29
C TYR A 16 9.90 -11.00 26.92
N GLU A 17 10.88 -10.12 26.69
CA GLU A 17 10.98 -8.78 27.35
C GLU A 17 9.68 -7.96 27.27
N VAL A 18 9.04 -7.92 26.09
CA VAL A 18 7.78 -7.17 25.89
C VAL A 18 6.66 -7.67 26.82
N GLY A 19 6.69 -8.96 27.20
CA GLY A 19 5.81 -9.59 28.17
C GLY A 19 5.73 -8.83 29.50
N TYR A 20 6.89 -8.41 30.02
CA TYR A 20 6.97 -7.72 31.29
C TYR A 20 6.35 -6.32 31.24
N LEU A 21 6.63 -5.57 30.17
CA LEU A 21 6.07 -4.22 30.00
C LEU A 21 4.54 -4.25 29.86
N CYS A 22 4.03 -5.09 28.95
CA CYS A 22 2.60 -5.24 28.73
C CYS A 22 1.87 -5.74 29.97
N ALA A 23 2.42 -6.75 30.66
CA ALA A 23 1.83 -7.27 31.89
C ALA A 23 1.83 -6.25 33.04
N ALA A 24 2.86 -5.41 33.17
CA ALA A 24 2.89 -4.34 34.18
C ALA A 24 1.78 -3.30 33.94
N ILE A 25 1.54 -2.94 32.68
CA ILE A 25 0.46 -2.00 32.31
C ILE A 25 -0.91 -2.64 32.54
N ASN A 26 -1.09 -3.89 32.14
CA ASN A 26 -2.33 -4.63 32.37
C ASN A 26 -2.59 -4.85 33.87
N ALA A 27 -1.56 -5.04 34.68
CA ALA A 27 -1.70 -5.11 36.14
C ALA A 27 -2.21 -3.78 36.72
N ALA A 28 -1.65 -2.64 36.28
CA ALA A 28 -2.13 -1.33 36.70
C ALA A 28 -3.58 -1.05 36.24
N TYR A 29 -3.94 -1.54 35.05
CA TYR A 29 -5.32 -1.52 34.56
C TYR A 29 -6.26 -2.34 35.45
N CYS A 30 -5.91 -3.59 35.73
CA CYS A 30 -6.72 -4.48 36.55
C CYS A 30 -6.89 -3.96 37.98
N GLU A 31 -5.83 -3.45 38.59
CA GLU A 31 -5.88 -2.87 39.94
C GLU A 31 -6.84 -1.67 39.99
N ARG A 32 -6.81 -0.80 38.98
CA ARG A 32 -7.70 0.37 38.90
C ARG A 32 -9.19 -0.02 38.92
N HIS A 33 -9.54 -1.13 38.32
CA HIS A 33 -10.93 -1.60 38.25
C HIS A 33 -11.26 -2.71 39.26
N GLY A 34 -10.33 -3.05 40.15
CA GLY A 34 -10.52 -4.10 41.15
C GLY A 34 -10.56 -5.53 40.58
N TYR A 35 -9.99 -5.75 39.40
CA TYR A 35 -9.91 -7.09 38.80
C TYR A 35 -8.72 -7.86 39.38
N ARG A 36 -8.89 -9.18 39.53
CA ARG A 36 -7.77 -10.06 39.85
C ARG A 36 -6.93 -10.29 38.60
N PHE A 37 -5.64 -9.93 38.62
CA PHE A 37 -4.71 -10.21 37.52
C PHE A 37 -3.59 -11.16 37.95
N THR A 38 -3.24 -12.13 37.10
CA THR A 38 -2.24 -13.16 37.39
C THR A 38 -1.26 -13.30 36.20
N PRO A 39 -0.08 -12.63 36.24
CA PRO A 39 0.93 -12.74 35.19
C PRO A 39 1.86 -13.94 35.44
N ILE A 40 1.74 -14.99 34.63
CA ILE A 40 2.48 -16.24 34.78
C ILE A 40 3.76 -16.19 33.94
N VAL A 41 4.92 -16.17 34.60
CA VAL A 41 6.22 -16.18 33.94
C VAL A 41 6.83 -17.57 34.02
N LEU A 42 7.06 -18.19 32.87
CA LEU A 42 7.63 -19.53 32.75
C LEU A 42 9.01 -19.48 32.11
N SER A 43 9.92 -20.34 32.57
CA SER A 43 11.16 -20.60 31.84
C SER A 43 10.86 -21.27 30.50
N GLN A 44 11.84 -21.25 29.59
CA GLN A 44 11.71 -21.94 28.30
C GLN A 44 11.38 -23.44 28.45
N PHE A 45 12.03 -24.13 29.38
CA PHE A 45 11.78 -25.55 29.63
C PHE A 45 10.36 -25.82 30.14
N GLU A 46 9.86 -24.95 31.03
CA GLU A 46 8.49 -25.03 31.52
C GLU A 46 7.47 -24.78 30.40
N MET A 47 7.71 -23.80 29.52
CA MET A 47 6.90 -23.56 28.32
C MET A 47 6.84 -24.81 27.41
N GLU A 48 8.00 -25.40 27.12
CA GLU A 48 8.09 -26.63 26.30
C GLU A 48 7.30 -27.78 26.94
N ALA A 49 7.40 -27.93 28.27
CA ALA A 49 6.71 -28.96 29.02
C ALA A 49 5.19 -28.81 28.96
N ILE A 50 4.64 -27.60 29.15
CA ILE A 50 3.19 -27.39 29.12
C ILE A 50 2.61 -27.42 27.69
N CYS A 51 3.42 -27.14 26.67
CA CYS A 51 2.99 -27.19 25.27
C CYS A 51 3.02 -28.60 24.67
N GLU A 52 3.61 -29.58 25.35
CA GLU A 52 3.71 -30.98 24.89
C GLU A 52 4.28 -31.10 23.46
N GLY A 53 5.36 -30.36 23.17
CA GLY A 53 6.01 -30.35 21.85
C GLY A 53 5.34 -29.46 20.80
N ARG A 54 4.25 -28.76 21.14
CA ARG A 54 3.65 -27.71 20.31
C ARG A 54 4.39 -26.37 20.49
N HIS A 55 4.15 -25.44 19.57
CA HIS A 55 4.68 -24.08 19.61
C HIS A 55 4.18 -23.32 20.86
N PHE A 56 4.97 -22.37 21.37
CA PHE A 56 4.67 -21.64 22.63
C PHE A 56 3.37 -20.86 22.64
N ALA A 57 2.82 -20.51 21.47
CA ALA A 57 1.50 -19.90 21.38
C ALA A 57 0.38 -20.83 21.93
N TRP A 58 0.59 -22.14 21.91
CA TRP A 58 -0.33 -23.14 22.48
C TRP A 58 -0.34 -23.17 24.02
N ALA A 59 0.60 -22.48 24.68
CA ALA A 59 0.59 -22.38 26.14
C ALA A 59 -0.71 -21.77 26.68
N LYS A 60 -1.36 -20.88 25.90
CA LYS A 60 -2.67 -20.32 26.26
C LYS A 60 -3.76 -21.39 26.31
N VAL A 61 -3.79 -22.27 25.30
CA VAL A 61 -4.75 -23.38 25.21
C VAL A 61 -4.48 -24.38 26.33
N ALA A 62 -3.20 -24.69 26.60
CA ALA A 62 -2.80 -25.56 27.71
C ALA A 62 -3.26 -25.02 29.07
N LEU A 63 -3.06 -23.72 29.33
CA LEU A 63 -3.50 -23.07 30.58
C LEU A 63 -5.02 -23.09 30.71
N LEU A 64 -5.75 -22.68 29.66
CA LEU A 64 -7.21 -22.62 29.71
C LEU A 64 -7.82 -24.02 29.88
N ARG A 65 -7.31 -25.01 29.17
CA ARG A 65 -7.68 -26.43 29.36
C ARG A 65 -7.44 -26.87 30.81
N TRP A 66 -6.27 -26.58 31.37
CA TRP A 66 -5.98 -26.91 32.77
C TRP A 66 -6.93 -26.20 33.73
N LEU A 67 -7.17 -24.89 33.60
CA LEU A 67 -8.10 -24.13 34.44
C LEU A 67 -9.51 -24.75 34.42
N TYR A 68 -10.04 -25.02 33.23
CA TYR A 68 -11.41 -25.55 33.08
C TYR A 68 -11.55 -27.05 33.44
N SER A 69 -10.45 -27.82 33.44
CA SER A 69 -10.47 -29.23 33.86
C SER A 69 -10.75 -29.44 35.35
N TYR A 70 -10.55 -28.42 36.18
CA TYR A 70 -10.80 -28.47 37.64
C TYR A 70 -12.26 -28.71 38.00
N LEU A 71 -13.17 -28.35 37.08
CA LEU A 71 -14.61 -28.44 37.30
C LEU A 71 -15.16 -29.88 37.12
N GLY A 72 -14.30 -30.90 37.04
CA GLY A 72 -14.65 -32.33 36.91
C GLY A 72 -13.84 -33.25 37.86
N ALA A 73 -14.28 -34.50 38.02
CA ALA A 73 -13.78 -35.45 39.03
C ALA A 73 -12.36 -36.02 38.75
N GLU A 74 -11.83 -35.89 37.52
CA GLU A 74 -10.49 -36.33 37.13
C GLU A 74 -9.76 -35.21 36.36
N GLY A 75 -9.51 -34.08 37.03
CA GLY A 75 -8.87 -32.92 36.42
C GLY A 75 -7.47 -33.23 35.86
N ILE A 76 -7.11 -32.57 34.75
CA ILE A 76 -5.80 -32.68 34.12
C ILE A 76 -4.74 -32.20 35.11
N ARG A 77 -3.79 -33.06 35.44
CA ARG A 77 -2.65 -32.69 36.28
C ARG A 77 -1.54 -32.15 35.39
N ASN A 78 -1.27 -30.85 35.52
CA ASN A 78 -0.07 -30.22 34.97
C ASN A 78 0.79 -29.74 36.14
N SER A 79 1.86 -30.48 36.46
CA SER A 79 2.69 -30.20 37.64
C SER A 79 3.40 -28.85 37.56
N VAL A 80 3.72 -28.37 36.35
CA VAL A 80 4.35 -27.07 36.14
C VAL A 80 3.37 -25.95 36.49
N LEU A 81 2.15 -25.98 35.92
CA LEU A 81 1.12 -24.97 36.20
C LEU A 81 0.67 -25.01 37.66
N GLU A 82 0.50 -26.20 38.23
CA GLU A 82 0.13 -26.35 39.66
C GLU A 82 1.22 -25.79 40.58
N ALA A 83 2.51 -26.03 40.27
CA ALA A 83 3.61 -25.48 41.06
C ALA A 83 3.74 -23.96 40.91
N LYS A 84 3.43 -23.40 39.74
CA LYS A 84 3.59 -21.97 39.45
C LYS A 84 2.41 -21.10 39.89
N ILE A 85 1.19 -21.61 39.76
CA ILE A 85 -0.04 -20.87 40.07
C ILE A 85 -0.54 -21.26 41.47
N GLY A 86 -0.48 -22.54 41.83
CA GLY A 86 -1.04 -23.04 43.08
C GLY A 86 -2.57 -23.18 43.05
N SER A 87 -3.09 -24.01 43.96
CA SER A 87 -4.51 -24.32 44.04
C SER A 87 -5.38 -23.13 44.49
N GLU A 88 -4.89 -22.31 45.40
CA GLU A 88 -5.60 -21.12 45.91
C GLU A 88 -5.80 -20.07 44.81
N GLU A 89 -4.74 -19.74 44.06
CA GLU A 89 -4.82 -18.78 42.95
C GLU A 89 -5.72 -19.33 41.83
N ARG A 90 -5.59 -20.62 41.50
CA ARG A 90 -6.46 -21.31 40.54
C ARG A 90 -7.93 -21.20 40.95
N GLN A 91 -8.26 -21.47 42.21
CA GLN A 91 -9.63 -21.36 42.72
C GLN A 91 -10.13 -19.91 42.67
N ALA A 92 -9.26 -18.94 42.96
CA ALA A 92 -9.62 -17.53 42.89
C ALA A 92 -9.91 -17.05 41.46
N LEU A 93 -9.11 -17.46 40.47
CA LEU A 93 -9.38 -17.21 39.05
C LEU A 93 -10.73 -17.81 38.63
N LEU A 94 -11.02 -19.02 39.08
CA LEU A 94 -12.27 -19.74 38.77
C LEU A 94 -13.48 -19.29 39.63
N SER A 95 -13.26 -18.41 40.62
CA SER A 95 -14.35 -17.84 41.42
C SER A 95 -15.06 -16.69 40.71
N ALA A 96 -14.40 -16.08 39.71
CA ALA A 96 -14.95 -15.03 38.88
C ALA A 96 -16.04 -15.54 37.92
N ASP A 97 -16.89 -14.63 37.44
CA ASP A 97 -17.87 -14.94 36.38
C ASP A 97 -17.19 -15.05 35.02
N TRP A 98 -16.19 -14.18 34.79
CA TRP A 98 -15.43 -14.09 33.54
C TRP A 98 -13.92 -14.15 33.80
N LEU A 99 -13.24 -14.94 32.97
CA LEU A 99 -11.79 -15.05 32.89
C LEU A 99 -11.31 -14.38 31.61
N VAL A 100 -10.40 -13.42 31.72
CA VAL A 100 -9.87 -12.67 30.59
C VAL A 100 -8.44 -13.09 30.30
N TRP A 101 -8.16 -13.46 29.06
CA TRP A 101 -6.82 -13.74 28.58
C TRP A 101 -6.21 -12.49 27.95
N PHE A 102 -4.99 -12.13 28.37
CA PHE A 102 -4.13 -11.17 27.71
C PHE A 102 -2.90 -11.88 27.14
N ASP A 103 -2.69 -11.77 25.83
CA ASP A 103 -1.41 -12.14 25.23
C ASP A 103 -0.28 -11.29 25.83
N ALA A 104 0.91 -11.88 25.85
CA ALA A 104 2.09 -11.29 26.45
C ALA A 104 2.50 -9.95 25.81
N ASP A 105 2.17 -9.75 24.55
CA ASP A 105 2.41 -8.53 23.79
C ASP A 105 1.12 -7.73 23.54
N LEU A 106 0.08 -7.97 24.36
CA LEU A 106 -1.12 -7.15 24.42
C LEU A 106 -1.06 -6.20 25.62
N MET A 107 -1.33 -4.92 25.34
CA MET A 107 -1.33 -3.84 26.32
C MET A 107 -2.68 -3.13 26.28
N VAL A 108 -3.35 -3.01 27.42
CA VAL A 108 -4.54 -2.15 27.56
C VAL A 108 -4.09 -0.70 27.50
N ILE A 109 -4.60 0.06 26.52
CA ILE A 109 -4.21 1.47 26.32
C ILE A 109 -5.32 2.45 26.70
N ASN A 110 -6.47 1.96 27.17
CA ASN A 110 -7.56 2.81 27.64
C ASN A 110 -8.07 2.37 29.02
N HIS A 111 -7.43 2.90 30.06
CA HIS A 111 -7.71 2.51 31.43
C HIS A 111 -9.03 3.07 31.97
N SER A 112 -9.72 3.97 31.25
CA SER A 112 -11.04 4.44 31.67
C SER A 112 -12.17 3.48 31.30
N LEU A 113 -11.92 2.52 30.41
CA LEU A 113 -12.95 1.60 29.93
C LEU A 113 -12.87 0.27 30.72
N PRO A 114 -13.90 -0.11 31.49
CA PRO A 114 -13.92 -1.35 32.25
C PRO A 114 -14.16 -2.57 31.34
N LEU A 115 -13.69 -3.76 31.75
CA LEU A 115 -13.88 -5.03 31.01
C LEU A 115 -15.36 -5.42 30.92
N GLU A 116 -16.19 -5.05 31.89
CA GLU A 116 -17.64 -5.29 31.88
C GLU A 116 -18.34 -4.62 30.69
N ALA A 117 -17.73 -3.58 30.09
CA ALA A 117 -18.24 -2.97 28.87
C ALA A 117 -18.21 -3.92 27.65
N PHE A 118 -17.50 -5.04 27.75
CA PHE A 118 -17.36 -6.06 26.71
C PHE A 118 -17.98 -7.41 27.10
N VAL A 119 -18.63 -7.49 28.26
CA VAL A 119 -19.26 -8.71 28.75
C VAL A 119 -20.71 -8.79 28.27
N TYR A 120 -21.10 -9.97 27.79
CA TYR A 120 -22.44 -10.24 27.31
C TYR A 120 -22.98 -11.50 27.97
N GLU A 121 -24.00 -11.37 28.83
CA GLU A 121 -24.49 -12.45 29.70
C GLU A 121 -24.89 -13.72 28.92
N GLN A 122 -25.44 -13.54 27.73
CA GLN A 122 -25.90 -14.60 26.84
C GLN A 122 -24.78 -15.30 26.06
N LYS A 123 -23.53 -14.86 26.19
CA LYS A 123 -22.39 -15.42 25.47
C LYS A 123 -21.48 -16.19 26.40
N ASP A 124 -20.69 -17.07 25.82
CA ASP A 124 -19.68 -17.86 26.53
C ASP A 124 -18.27 -17.38 26.23
N LEU A 125 -18.05 -16.82 25.04
CA LEU A 125 -16.77 -16.34 24.56
C LEU A 125 -16.89 -14.98 23.86
N VAL A 126 -15.98 -14.06 24.18
CA VAL A 126 -15.82 -12.78 23.45
C VAL A 126 -14.39 -12.70 22.91
N LEU A 127 -14.25 -12.42 21.62
CA LEU A 127 -12.98 -12.31 20.90
C LEU A 127 -12.89 -11.00 20.12
N GLY A 128 -11.69 -10.62 19.73
CA GLY A 128 -11.45 -9.54 18.77
C GLY A 128 -11.53 -10.01 17.32
N GLU A 129 -11.78 -9.11 16.38
CA GLU A 129 -11.40 -9.34 14.97
C GLU A 129 -9.89 -9.36 14.80
N ASP A 130 -9.40 -10.22 13.91
CA ASP A 130 -8.03 -10.10 13.41
C ASP A 130 -7.97 -9.19 12.17
N MET A 131 -6.89 -8.43 12.08
CA MET A 131 -6.54 -7.64 10.89
C MET A 131 -5.49 -8.33 10.02
N ALA A 132 -4.95 -9.47 10.46
CA ALA A 132 -4.09 -10.29 9.62
C ALA A 132 -4.92 -10.98 8.52
N ASP A 133 -4.39 -11.04 7.29
CA ASP A 133 -5.02 -11.71 6.15
C ASP A 133 -5.25 -13.23 6.36
N LEU A 134 -4.66 -13.81 7.41
CA LEU A 134 -4.60 -15.27 7.62
C LEU A 134 -5.69 -15.81 8.55
N ASP A 135 -6.16 -14.99 9.49
CA ASP A 135 -7.11 -15.39 10.52
C ASP A 135 -8.18 -14.33 10.70
N TRP A 136 -9.22 -14.67 11.45
CA TRP A 136 -10.43 -13.84 11.56
C TRP A 136 -10.67 -13.26 12.92
N LEU A 137 -10.25 -14.02 13.90
CA LEU A 137 -10.46 -13.77 15.29
C LEU A 137 -9.08 -13.59 15.87
N ASN A 138 -8.89 -12.51 16.59
CA ASN A 138 -7.67 -12.28 17.34
C ASN A 138 -7.80 -12.95 18.71
N THR A 139 -6.91 -13.88 19.05
CA THR A 139 -6.88 -14.55 20.37
C THR A 139 -5.96 -13.86 21.37
N GLY A 140 -5.53 -12.62 21.07
CA GLY A 140 -4.73 -11.81 21.99
C GLY A 140 -5.50 -11.27 23.17
N LEU A 141 -6.79 -10.99 22.97
CA LEU A 141 -7.75 -10.66 24.02
C LEU A 141 -8.94 -11.61 23.92
N MET A 142 -9.20 -12.37 24.98
CA MET A 142 -10.37 -13.25 25.05
C MET A 142 -11.08 -13.08 26.39
N LEU A 143 -12.41 -12.98 26.40
CA LEU A 143 -13.20 -13.05 27.62
C LEU A 143 -13.97 -14.37 27.61
N CYS A 144 -13.68 -15.23 28.59
CA CYS A 144 -14.16 -16.59 28.70
C CYS A 144 -15.09 -16.71 29.93
N LYS A 145 -16.32 -17.18 29.73
CA LYS A 145 -17.25 -17.39 30.84
C LYS A 145 -16.83 -18.62 31.66
N VAL A 146 -16.56 -18.44 32.96
CA VAL A 146 -15.90 -19.47 33.79
C VAL A 146 -16.78 -20.70 33.99
N ARG A 147 -18.08 -20.49 34.25
CA ARG A 147 -19.03 -21.58 34.55
C ARG A 147 -19.69 -22.18 33.32
N SER A 148 -19.17 -21.89 32.13
CA SER A 148 -19.69 -22.41 30.87
C SER A 148 -19.23 -23.85 30.63
N ALA A 149 -20.18 -24.77 30.47
CA ALA A 149 -19.89 -26.14 30.03
C ALA A 149 -19.32 -26.15 28.60
N TRP A 150 -19.83 -25.24 27.75
CA TRP A 150 -19.38 -25.05 26.38
C TRP A 150 -17.90 -24.65 26.32
N MET A 151 -17.46 -23.69 27.15
CA MET A 151 -16.05 -23.30 27.23
C MET A 151 -15.13 -24.45 27.63
N ARG A 152 -15.57 -25.31 28.56
CA ARG A 152 -14.79 -26.47 28.98
C ARG A 152 -14.58 -27.45 27.82
N GLU A 153 -15.64 -27.75 27.09
CA GLU A 153 -15.57 -28.66 25.94
C GLU A 153 -14.76 -28.04 24.79
N LEU A 154 -14.87 -26.72 24.57
CA LEU A 154 -14.12 -26.01 23.55
C LEU A 154 -12.61 -26.22 23.72
N TRP A 155 -12.05 -25.97 24.90
CA TRP A 155 -10.60 -26.06 25.10
C TRP A 155 -10.05 -27.48 24.99
N GLU A 156 -10.82 -28.50 25.38
CA GLU A 156 -10.46 -29.90 25.12
C GLU A 156 -10.42 -30.20 23.61
N LYS A 157 -11.42 -29.75 22.85
CA LYS A 157 -11.45 -29.97 21.40
C LYS A 157 -10.39 -29.16 20.66
N VAL A 158 -10.12 -27.92 21.04
CA VAL A 158 -9.03 -27.15 20.42
C VAL A 158 -7.69 -27.87 20.61
N TRP A 159 -7.46 -28.46 21.78
CA TRP A 159 -6.24 -29.22 22.06
C TRP A 159 -6.11 -30.54 21.28
N HIS A 160 -7.21 -31.28 21.14
CA HIS A 160 -7.22 -32.63 20.57
C HIS A 160 -7.62 -32.70 19.09
N GLU A 161 -8.48 -31.81 18.63
CA GLU A 161 -9.04 -31.79 17.26
C GLU A 161 -8.52 -30.63 16.40
N GLY A 162 -7.68 -29.76 16.98
CA GLY A 162 -6.89 -28.79 16.23
C GLY A 162 -6.03 -29.50 15.20
N ASP A 163 -6.02 -29.00 13.96
CA ASP A 163 -5.24 -29.60 12.87
C ASP A 163 -3.76 -29.60 13.22
N GLU A 164 -3.10 -30.77 13.16
CA GLU A 164 -1.70 -30.94 13.55
C GLU A 164 -0.74 -30.01 12.80
N LYS A 165 -1.11 -29.57 11.60
CA LYS A 165 -0.32 -28.58 10.85
C LYS A 165 -0.16 -27.27 11.63
N PHE A 166 -1.06 -26.97 12.56
CA PHE A 166 -1.08 -25.78 13.40
C PHE A 166 -0.26 -25.94 14.69
N HIS A 167 0.31 -27.12 14.97
CA HIS A 167 1.07 -27.35 16.19
C HIS A 167 2.46 -26.70 16.19
N LEU A 168 3.08 -26.48 15.03
CA LEU A 168 4.52 -26.19 14.94
C LEU A 168 4.90 -24.74 14.60
N GLY A 169 3.93 -23.85 14.37
CA GLY A 169 4.17 -22.49 13.89
C GLY A 169 3.55 -21.42 14.78
N GLU A 170 4.04 -20.19 14.59
CA GLU A 170 3.57 -19.01 15.32
C GLU A 170 2.13 -18.66 14.95
N PHE A 171 1.34 -18.23 15.95
CA PHE A 171 -0.07 -17.80 15.82
C PHE A 171 -1.06 -18.89 15.37
N TRP A 172 -0.66 -20.15 15.40
CA TRP A 172 -1.48 -21.24 14.87
C TRP A 172 -2.47 -21.83 15.89
N ASP A 173 -2.35 -21.51 17.17
CA ASP A 173 -3.40 -21.75 18.18
C ASP A 173 -4.69 -21.01 17.82
N GLN A 174 -4.56 -19.79 17.29
CA GLN A 174 -5.66 -18.98 16.78
C GLN A 174 -6.34 -19.66 15.58
N SER A 175 -5.57 -20.09 14.58
CA SER A 175 -6.12 -20.81 13.42
C SER A 175 -6.76 -22.15 13.82
N ALA A 176 -6.20 -22.85 14.81
CA ALA A 176 -6.79 -24.08 15.34
C ALA A 176 -8.13 -23.80 16.05
N LEU A 177 -8.20 -22.77 16.89
CA LEU A 177 -9.44 -22.32 17.52
C LEU A 177 -10.48 -21.95 16.45
N CYS A 178 -10.10 -21.17 15.44
CA CYS A 178 -11.00 -20.83 14.34
C CYS A 178 -11.52 -22.09 13.62
N GLY A 179 -10.66 -23.07 13.37
CA GLY A 179 -11.06 -24.35 12.77
C GLY A 179 -12.07 -25.12 13.63
N CYS A 180 -11.90 -25.13 14.96
CA CYS A 180 -12.83 -25.77 15.88
C CYS A 180 -14.18 -25.04 15.95
N LEU A 181 -14.18 -23.71 16.09
CA LEU A 181 -15.40 -22.90 16.12
C LEU A 181 -16.21 -23.04 14.81
N ALA A 182 -15.52 -23.13 13.67
CA ALA A 182 -16.14 -23.40 12.38
C ALA A 182 -16.84 -24.78 12.33
N LYS A 183 -16.17 -25.83 12.81
CA LYS A 183 -16.74 -27.19 12.89
C LYS A 183 -17.97 -27.23 13.79
N TRP A 184 -18.06 -26.35 14.78
CA TRP A 184 -19.19 -26.21 15.69
C TRP A 184 -20.32 -25.34 15.13
N GLY A 185 -20.13 -24.76 13.95
CA GLY A 185 -21.15 -23.94 13.30
C GLY A 185 -21.26 -22.51 13.87
N GLU A 186 -20.30 -22.05 14.68
CA GLU A 186 -20.26 -20.66 15.14
C GLU A 186 -20.12 -19.70 13.95
N PHE A 187 -19.33 -20.07 12.95
CA PHE A 187 -19.28 -19.35 11.68
C PHE A 187 -19.08 -20.32 10.52
N ARG A 188 -19.54 -19.92 9.33
CA ARG A 188 -19.55 -20.80 8.17
C ARG A 188 -18.20 -20.83 7.44
N PRO A 189 -17.73 -22.01 6.99
CA PRO A 189 -16.46 -22.14 6.27
C PRO A 189 -16.38 -21.53 4.87
N ASP A 190 -17.51 -21.22 4.23
CA ASP A 190 -17.57 -20.45 2.98
C ASP A 190 -17.11 -19.01 3.18
N VAL A 191 -17.34 -18.47 4.36
CA VAL A 191 -16.72 -17.22 4.76
C VAL A 191 -15.19 -17.47 4.88
N LEU A 192 -14.73 -18.66 5.38
CA LEU A 192 -13.34 -19.08 5.79
C LEU A 192 -12.32 -19.11 4.66
N GLY A 193 -12.07 -17.93 4.10
CA GLY A 193 -10.99 -17.72 3.15
C GLY A 193 -10.59 -16.27 3.05
N GLY A 194 -9.61 -15.87 3.86
CA GLY A 194 -8.60 -14.94 3.35
C GLY A 194 -8.08 -15.51 2.03
N LYS A 195 -8.49 -14.91 0.90
CA LYS A 195 -8.05 -15.18 -0.48
C LYS A 195 -8.23 -16.59 -1.06
N ARG A 196 -8.66 -17.61 -0.30
CA ARG A 196 -8.76 -19.01 -0.80
C ARG A 196 -10.02 -19.36 -1.58
N VAL A 197 -11.10 -18.59 -1.47
CA VAL A 197 -12.34 -18.87 -2.21
C VAL A 197 -12.66 -17.67 -3.11
N ALA A 198 -12.01 -17.63 -4.27
CA ALA A 198 -12.26 -16.61 -5.29
C ALA A 198 -13.64 -16.70 -5.95
N GLU A 199 -14.51 -17.65 -5.54
CA GLU A 199 -15.73 -17.99 -6.29
C GLU A 199 -17.05 -17.57 -5.64
N ALA A 200 -17.06 -17.03 -4.42
CA ALA A 200 -18.26 -16.41 -3.86
C ALA A 200 -17.90 -15.46 -2.72
N ALA A 201 -17.44 -14.25 -3.05
CA ALA A 201 -17.52 -13.17 -2.08
C ALA A 201 -19.01 -13.02 -1.73
N THR A 202 -19.39 -13.35 -0.49
CA THR A 202 -20.71 -13.03 0.03
C THR A 202 -20.97 -11.54 -0.22
N GLU A 203 -22.19 -11.17 -0.62
CA GLU A 203 -22.55 -9.77 -0.93
C GLU A 203 -22.28 -8.80 0.24
N THR A 204 -22.03 -9.31 1.44
CA THR A 204 -21.65 -8.55 2.62
C THR A 204 -20.24 -8.92 3.11
N PRO A 205 -19.34 -7.94 3.32
CA PRO A 205 -18.03 -8.17 3.92
C PRO A 205 -18.17 -8.71 5.34
N TRP A 206 -17.36 -9.71 5.72
CA TRP A 206 -17.32 -10.16 7.11
C TRP A 206 -16.67 -9.10 8.00
N PHE A 207 -15.43 -8.71 7.67
CA PHE A 207 -14.59 -7.84 8.50
C PHE A 207 -15.08 -6.39 8.59
N SER A 208 -15.04 -5.80 9.79
CA SER A 208 -15.60 -4.45 10.02
C SER A 208 -14.81 -3.40 9.26
N TRP A 209 -13.50 -3.61 9.14
CA TRP A 209 -12.61 -2.79 8.35
C TRP A 209 -12.76 -2.96 6.83
N GLN A 210 -13.50 -3.97 6.37
CA GLN A 210 -13.92 -4.12 4.97
C GLN A 210 -15.37 -3.66 4.76
N GLY A 211 -16.01 -3.04 5.76
CA GLY A 211 -17.43 -2.71 5.72
C GLY A 211 -18.33 -3.88 6.13
N GLY A 212 -17.90 -4.73 7.04
CA GLY A 212 -18.74 -5.71 7.72
C GLY A 212 -19.41 -5.15 8.98
N PRO A 213 -20.29 -5.93 9.63
CA PRO A 213 -20.94 -5.51 10.88
C PRO A 213 -19.92 -5.34 12.00
N ARG A 214 -20.09 -4.34 12.88
CA ARG A 214 -19.17 -4.05 14.01
C ARG A 214 -19.19 -5.10 15.11
N LEU A 215 -20.33 -5.76 15.25
CA LEU A 215 -20.56 -6.78 16.25
C LEU A 215 -21.05 -8.00 15.52
N ARG A 216 -20.35 -9.12 15.70
CA ARG A 216 -20.81 -10.41 15.18
C ARG A 216 -21.14 -11.28 16.36
N GLU A 217 -22.31 -11.87 16.27
CA GLU A 217 -22.83 -12.70 17.31
C GLU A 217 -23.28 -14.02 16.69
N THR A 218 -22.96 -15.08 17.42
CA THR A 218 -23.37 -16.44 17.15
C THR A 218 -24.08 -16.95 18.40
N GLU A 219 -24.33 -18.25 18.52
CA GLU A 219 -24.94 -18.79 19.75
C GLU A 219 -24.05 -18.53 20.97
N HIS A 220 -22.77 -18.88 20.89
CA HIS A 220 -21.86 -18.83 22.03
C HIS A 220 -20.79 -17.74 21.94
N LEU A 221 -20.52 -17.22 20.74
CA LEU A 221 -19.43 -16.29 20.46
C LEU A 221 -19.93 -14.87 20.17
N GLN A 222 -19.14 -13.91 20.64
CA GLN A 222 -19.19 -12.50 20.28
C GLN A 222 -17.85 -12.05 19.73
N VAL A 223 -17.85 -11.39 18.58
CA VAL A 223 -16.63 -10.84 17.97
C VAL A 223 -16.71 -9.32 17.96
N LEU A 224 -15.76 -8.69 18.64
CA LEU A 224 -15.58 -7.25 18.75
C LEU A 224 -14.94 -6.68 17.49
N ASP A 225 -15.33 -5.46 17.10
CA ASP A 225 -14.74 -4.78 15.95
C ASP A 225 -13.21 -4.66 16.05
N ALA A 226 -12.53 -4.58 14.91
CA ALA A 226 -11.06 -4.48 14.86
C ALA A 226 -10.49 -3.26 15.59
N GLY A 227 -11.32 -2.24 15.86
CA GLY A 227 -10.95 -1.10 16.69
C GLY A 227 -10.92 -1.41 18.19
N GLY A 228 -11.64 -2.44 18.65
CA GLY A 228 -11.62 -2.89 20.04
C GLY A 228 -10.26 -3.45 20.45
N THR A 229 -9.68 -4.30 19.61
CA THR A 229 -8.42 -5.05 19.85
C THR A 229 -7.51 -4.91 18.65
N GLN A 230 -6.85 -3.77 18.52
CA GLN A 230 -6.22 -3.43 17.25
C GLN A 230 -4.75 -3.89 17.20
N THR A 231 -4.38 -4.57 16.11
CA THR A 231 -3.10 -5.29 15.98
C THR A 231 -1.96 -4.57 15.25
N ASN A 232 -2.12 -3.32 14.78
CA ASN A 232 -1.10 -2.71 13.91
C ASN A 232 -0.80 -1.22 14.12
N ASN A 233 -1.56 -0.51 14.96
CA ASN A 233 -1.24 0.88 15.25
C ASN A 233 -1.71 1.26 16.66
N PRO A 234 -0.82 1.52 17.62
CA PRO A 234 -1.26 1.88 18.98
C PRO A 234 -2.12 3.13 19.05
N ARG A 235 -2.02 4.02 18.06
CA ARG A 235 -2.92 5.17 17.98
C ARG A 235 -4.37 4.73 17.77
N TYR A 236 -4.61 3.58 17.13
CA TYR A 236 -5.95 3.17 16.68
C TYR A 236 -6.65 2.10 17.53
N ALA A 237 -5.99 1.63 18.58
CA ALA A 237 -6.62 0.79 19.58
C ALA A 237 -7.59 1.62 20.46
N ARG A 238 -8.88 1.23 20.51
CA ARG A 238 -9.88 1.87 21.38
C ARG A 238 -9.73 1.41 22.83
N PHE A 239 -9.41 0.13 23.01
CA PHE A 239 -9.25 -0.51 24.31
C PHE A 239 -7.84 -1.06 24.50
N ALA A 240 -7.44 -2.03 23.68
CA ALA A 240 -6.15 -2.70 23.79
C ALA A 240 -5.37 -2.69 22.46
N PHE A 241 -4.06 -2.52 22.57
CA PHE A 241 -3.10 -2.64 21.48
C PHE A 241 -2.41 -4.00 21.58
N HIS A 242 -2.36 -4.75 20.48
CA HIS A 242 -1.72 -6.05 20.42
C HIS A 242 -0.58 -6.01 19.39
N ALA A 243 0.67 -6.17 19.82
CA ALA A 243 1.84 -6.08 18.93
C ALA A 243 2.09 -7.36 18.09
N ALA A 244 1.03 -8.07 17.71
CA ALA A 244 1.08 -9.30 16.94
C ALA A 244 1.77 -9.07 15.58
N GLY A 245 2.69 -9.96 15.20
CA GLY A 245 3.41 -9.87 13.91
C GLY A 245 4.37 -8.67 13.76
N MET A 246 4.49 -7.79 14.76
CA MET A 246 5.39 -6.64 14.68
C MET A 246 6.85 -7.05 14.92
N LYS A 247 7.77 -6.41 14.18
CA LYS A 247 9.20 -6.49 14.45
C LYS A 247 9.54 -5.56 15.63
N ASP A 248 10.43 -6.01 16.50
CA ASP A 248 10.89 -5.24 17.66
C ASP A 248 9.73 -4.74 18.54
N LYS A 249 8.90 -5.69 18.99
CA LYS A 249 7.71 -5.43 19.82
C LYS A 249 8.05 -4.66 21.09
N SER A 250 9.20 -4.95 21.71
CA SER A 250 9.68 -4.28 22.92
C SER A 250 9.84 -2.78 22.71
N ARG A 251 10.56 -2.37 21.65
CA ARG A 251 10.71 -0.94 21.30
C ARG A 251 9.39 -0.27 20.96
N CYS A 252 8.50 -0.97 20.24
CA CYS A 252 7.19 -0.43 19.91
C CYS A 252 6.33 -0.17 21.16
N CYS A 253 6.16 -1.17 22.03
CA CYS A 253 5.42 -1.04 23.28
C CYS A 253 6.01 0.04 24.19
N ARG A 254 7.35 0.11 24.30
CA ARG A 254 8.01 1.18 25.06
C ARG A 254 7.68 2.57 24.53
N HIS A 255 7.79 2.77 23.22
CA HIS A 255 7.47 4.05 22.58
C HIS A 255 6.02 4.49 22.83
N ILE A 256 5.07 3.55 22.85
CA ILE A 256 3.66 3.84 23.12
C ILE A 256 3.46 4.44 24.51
N VAL A 257 4.14 3.85 25.50
CA VAL A 257 4.09 4.31 26.90
C VAL A 257 4.76 5.66 27.05
N GLU A 258 5.98 5.80 26.51
CA GLU A 258 6.76 7.05 26.54
C GLU A 258 6.04 8.20 25.80
N ALA A 259 5.29 7.90 24.74
CA ALA A 259 4.49 8.88 24.02
C ALA A 259 3.18 9.25 24.75
N GLY A 260 2.89 8.65 25.91
CA GLY A 260 1.67 8.87 26.69
C GLY A 260 0.41 8.29 26.05
N ALA A 261 0.53 7.33 25.12
CA ALA A 261 -0.64 6.78 24.42
C ALA A 261 -1.51 5.85 25.29
N VAL A 262 -1.03 5.45 26.47
CA VAL A 262 -1.81 4.71 27.48
C VAL A 262 -2.71 5.69 28.24
N ARG A 263 -3.96 5.81 27.80
CA ARG A 263 -4.95 6.77 28.34
C ARG A 263 -5.42 6.35 29.73
N GLY A 264 -5.53 7.32 30.62
CA GLY A 264 -5.98 7.07 31.99
C GLY A 264 -4.97 6.33 32.85
N LEU A 265 -3.70 6.22 32.42
CA LEU A 265 -2.60 5.81 33.27
C LEU A 265 -2.31 6.96 34.26
N GLY A 266 -3.10 7.04 35.33
CA GLY A 266 -3.02 8.13 36.30
C GLY A 266 -1.97 7.83 37.38
N PRO A 267 -1.27 8.85 37.92
CA PRO A 267 -0.14 8.69 38.86
C PRO A 267 -0.57 8.31 40.29
N SER A 268 -1.65 7.53 40.46
CA SER A 268 -2.04 7.04 41.78
C SER A 268 -1.00 6.04 42.25
N ALA A 269 -0.01 6.53 43.02
CA ALA A 269 1.12 5.75 43.52
C ALA A 269 0.69 4.45 44.23
N SER A 270 -0.52 4.43 44.83
CA SER A 270 -1.04 3.24 45.51
C SER A 270 -1.41 2.10 44.55
N CYS A 271 -1.95 2.39 43.36
CA CYS A 271 -2.35 1.35 42.41
C CYS A 271 -1.12 0.66 41.79
N PHE A 272 -0.06 1.42 41.51
CA PHE A 272 1.16 0.87 40.94
C PHE A 272 1.94 0.00 41.93
N GLU A 273 1.93 0.34 43.21
CA GLU A 273 2.65 -0.46 44.20
C GLU A 273 2.00 -1.85 44.38
N THR A 274 0.67 -1.93 44.43
CA THR A 274 -0.02 -3.23 44.47
C THR A 274 0.23 -4.04 43.20
N ALA A 275 0.15 -3.40 42.03
CA ALA A 275 0.46 -4.05 40.75
C ALA A 275 1.90 -4.57 40.71
N ARG A 276 2.86 -3.77 41.19
CA ARG A 276 4.29 -4.11 41.27
C ARG A 276 4.54 -5.30 42.16
N LEU A 277 4.00 -5.29 43.38
CA LEU A 277 4.13 -6.41 44.32
C LEU A 277 3.55 -7.71 43.74
N ARG A 278 2.40 -7.61 43.07
CA ARG A 278 1.76 -8.78 42.45
C ARG A 278 2.56 -9.32 41.26
N CYS A 279 3.06 -8.47 40.36
CA CYS A 279 3.89 -8.92 39.25
C CYS A 279 5.18 -9.61 39.74
N GLN A 280 5.79 -9.09 40.81
CA GLN A 280 7.00 -9.66 41.38
C GLN A 280 6.79 -11.03 42.02
N SER A 281 5.65 -11.29 42.67
CA SER A 281 5.39 -12.59 43.32
C SER A 281 5.32 -13.77 42.35
N PHE A 282 4.91 -13.55 41.10
CA PHE A 282 4.85 -14.61 40.07
C PHE A 282 6.17 -14.80 39.30
N SER A 283 7.26 -14.25 39.82
CA SER A 283 8.61 -14.33 39.22
C SER A 283 9.55 -15.28 39.95
N GLU A 284 9.10 -15.88 41.05
CA GLU A 284 9.93 -16.73 41.89
C GLU A 284 10.46 -17.93 41.08
N GLY A 285 11.79 -18.02 40.99
CA GLY A 285 12.52 -19.05 40.24
C GLY A 285 13.09 -18.64 38.88
N SER A 286 12.73 -17.47 38.32
CA SER A 286 13.39 -16.94 37.11
C SER A 286 14.55 -16.01 37.48
N GLN A 287 15.72 -16.22 36.86
CA GLN A 287 16.92 -15.40 37.10
C GLN A 287 16.82 -14.00 36.47
N SER A 288 16.10 -13.84 35.35
CA SER A 288 15.99 -12.58 34.60
C SER A 288 14.81 -11.71 35.01
N ALA A 289 13.75 -12.31 35.58
CA ALA A 289 12.51 -11.63 35.88
C ALA A 289 12.63 -10.41 36.81
N PRO A 290 13.42 -10.42 37.90
CA PRO A 290 13.49 -9.28 38.82
C PRO A 290 13.96 -7.98 38.14
N SER A 291 14.98 -8.05 37.27
CA SER A 291 15.47 -6.89 36.52
C SER A 291 14.49 -6.45 35.43
N ALA A 292 13.82 -7.40 34.77
CA ALA A 292 12.87 -7.09 33.70
C ALA A 292 11.62 -6.37 34.23
N TRP A 293 11.08 -6.78 35.39
CA TRP A 293 9.99 -6.06 36.04
C TRP A 293 10.38 -4.65 36.45
N ARG A 294 11.57 -4.47 37.03
CA ARG A 294 12.05 -3.13 37.38
C ARG A 294 12.07 -2.22 36.16
N ALA A 295 12.69 -2.67 35.06
CA ALA A 295 12.74 -1.92 33.81
C ALA A 295 11.35 -1.60 33.24
N ALA A 296 10.39 -2.53 33.33
CA ALA A 296 9.02 -2.30 32.89
C ALA A 296 8.31 -1.20 33.71
N PHE A 297 8.44 -1.23 35.04
CA PHE A 297 7.85 -0.20 35.90
C PHE A 297 8.56 1.15 35.79
N ASP A 298 9.87 1.18 35.54
CA ASP A 298 10.60 2.43 35.30
C ASP A 298 10.07 3.15 34.05
N VAL A 299 9.72 2.41 32.98
CA VAL A 299 9.09 2.97 31.77
C VAL A 299 7.71 3.56 32.10
N ILE A 300 6.90 2.85 32.90
CA ILE A 300 5.57 3.32 33.33
C ILE A 300 5.69 4.58 34.18
N ASP A 301 6.61 4.62 35.14
CA ASP A 301 6.83 5.75 36.05
C ASP A 301 7.33 7.00 35.28
N SER A 302 8.00 6.81 34.14
CA SER A 302 8.45 7.89 33.26
C SER A 302 7.39 8.40 32.27
N ALA A 303 6.24 7.71 32.16
CA ALA A 303 5.23 8.04 31.16
C ALA A 303 4.60 9.42 31.44
N PRO A 304 4.50 10.31 30.45
CA PRO A 304 3.92 11.62 30.64
C PRO A 304 2.42 11.50 30.94
N ALA A 305 1.90 12.35 31.84
CA ALA A 305 0.48 12.54 32.00
C ALA A 305 -0.10 13.05 30.66
N PHE A 306 -0.93 12.23 30.01
CA PHE A 306 -1.45 12.52 28.68
C PHE A 306 -2.32 13.80 28.69
N ALA A 307 -1.85 14.87 28.03
CA ALA A 307 -2.52 16.18 27.99
C ALA A 307 -3.05 16.59 26.60
N GLY A 308 -2.90 15.76 25.57
CA GLY A 308 -3.20 16.10 24.17
C GLY A 308 -4.48 15.47 23.61
N ALA A 309 -5.00 16.00 22.51
CA ALA A 309 -5.99 15.27 21.71
C ALA A 309 -5.31 14.01 21.12
N PRO A 310 -5.95 12.83 21.15
CA PRO A 310 -5.31 11.52 20.89
C PRO A 310 -4.70 11.28 19.50
N PHE A 311 -4.76 12.26 18.58
CA PHE A 311 -4.40 12.06 17.16
C PHE A 311 -3.38 13.03 16.59
N GLY A 312 -2.73 13.86 17.40
CA GLY A 312 -1.87 14.90 16.84
C GLY A 312 -2.63 15.83 15.89
N TRP A 313 -3.97 15.86 15.97
CA TRP A 313 -4.75 17.01 15.50
C TRP A 313 -4.03 18.22 16.06
N PRO A 314 -3.59 19.16 15.22
CA PRO A 314 -2.89 20.34 15.70
C PRO A 314 -3.72 20.88 16.85
N THR A 315 -3.18 20.82 18.08
CA THR A 315 -3.81 21.50 19.20
C THR A 315 -3.91 22.92 18.70
N VAL A 316 -5.13 23.43 18.50
CA VAL A 316 -5.36 24.65 17.74
C VAL A 316 -4.72 25.81 18.53
N GLN A 317 -3.41 25.99 18.36
CA GLN A 317 -2.63 27.12 18.81
C GLN A 317 -2.79 28.28 17.82
N ARG A 318 -3.57 28.09 16.73
CA ARG A 318 -3.93 29.16 15.82
C ARG A 318 -4.95 30.08 16.48
N ARG A 319 -4.67 31.38 16.38
CA ARG A 319 -5.45 32.49 16.94
C ARG A 319 -6.93 32.36 16.56
N LEU A 320 -7.81 32.29 17.56
CA LEU A 320 -9.23 32.60 17.37
C LEU A 320 -9.33 34.07 16.99
N TRP A 321 -10.16 34.45 15.99
CA TRP A 321 -10.39 35.87 15.72
C TRP A 321 -11.00 36.52 16.97
N PRO A 322 -10.30 37.47 17.62
CA PRO A 322 -10.64 37.93 18.96
C PRO A 322 -11.81 38.92 19.00
N LYS A 323 -12.21 39.47 17.84
CA LYS A 323 -13.37 40.36 17.72
C LYS A 323 -14.53 39.57 17.10
N GLU A 324 -15.43 39.07 17.94
CA GLU A 324 -16.77 38.69 17.48
C GLU A 324 -17.48 39.96 17.01
N SER A 325 -17.79 40.00 15.72
CA SER A 325 -18.55 41.09 15.12
C SER A 325 -20.00 40.95 15.59
N ARG A 326 -20.72 42.06 15.78
CA ARG A 326 -22.14 42.04 16.20
C ARG A 326 -23.02 41.41 15.12
N VAL A 327 -23.12 40.08 15.10
CA VAL A 327 -24.21 39.39 14.42
C VAL A 327 -25.47 39.57 15.26
N GLN A 328 -26.59 39.89 14.62
CA GLN A 328 -27.83 40.09 15.35
C GLN A 328 -28.28 38.74 15.92
N ARG A 329 -28.35 38.64 17.24
CA ARG A 329 -28.98 37.50 17.91
C ARG A 329 -30.49 37.66 17.78
N ALA A 330 -31.15 36.68 17.21
CA ALA A 330 -32.60 36.59 17.21
C ALA A 330 -33.06 35.50 18.16
N ASP A 331 -34.17 35.78 18.85
CA ASP A 331 -34.88 34.77 19.64
C ASP A 331 -35.56 33.77 18.67
N PRO A 332 -35.24 32.46 18.77
CA PRO A 332 -35.79 31.44 17.90
C PRO A 332 -37.32 31.32 17.97
N GLN A 333 -37.95 31.74 19.09
CA GLN A 333 -39.38 31.56 19.29
C GLN A 333 -40.21 32.69 18.68
N THR A 334 -39.72 33.92 18.76
CA THR A 334 -40.53 35.08 18.37
C THR A 334 -40.38 35.46 16.91
N GLY A 335 -39.27 35.08 16.24
CA GLY A 335 -39.01 35.36 14.83
C GLY A 335 -39.02 36.85 14.45
N ARG A 336 -39.20 37.75 15.43
CA ARG A 336 -39.32 39.20 15.26
C ARG A 336 -37.98 39.85 15.59
N GLY A 337 -36.97 39.54 14.77
CA GLY A 337 -35.82 40.44 14.62
C GLY A 337 -36.27 41.62 13.77
N GLY A 338 -36.35 42.82 14.36
CA GLY A 338 -36.73 44.03 13.63
C GLY A 338 -35.70 44.37 12.55
N VAL A 339 -35.88 43.87 11.32
CA VAL A 339 -35.12 44.31 10.14
C VAL A 339 -35.65 45.68 9.72
N ASN A 340 -35.36 46.70 10.52
CA ASN A 340 -35.61 48.08 10.17
C ASN A 340 -34.46 48.56 9.28
N GLY A 341 -34.59 48.37 7.96
CA GLY A 341 -33.82 49.10 6.95
C GLY A 341 -32.82 48.28 6.13
N GLY A 342 -33.23 47.90 4.91
CA GLY A 342 -32.42 47.86 3.69
C GLY A 342 -31.35 46.76 3.52
N GLU A 343 -30.58 46.44 4.55
CA GLU A 343 -29.46 45.50 4.43
C GLU A 343 -29.79 44.16 5.11
N ALA A 344 -29.75 43.07 4.33
CA ALA A 344 -29.86 41.72 4.85
C ALA A 344 -28.57 41.38 5.62
N ILE A 345 -28.64 41.43 6.94
CA ILE A 345 -27.53 41.09 7.85
C ILE A 345 -27.67 39.61 8.27
N PRO A 346 -26.57 38.85 8.42
CA PRO A 346 -26.61 37.51 9.01
C PRO A 346 -27.27 37.49 10.40
N LEU A 347 -27.99 36.41 10.68
CA LEU A 347 -28.78 36.22 11.91
C LEU A 347 -28.26 35.00 12.69
N HIS A 348 -27.86 35.19 13.93
CA HIS A 348 -27.43 34.12 14.84
C HIS A 348 -28.61 33.66 15.69
N LEU A 349 -28.89 32.36 15.65
CA LEU A 349 -29.95 31.68 16.37
C LEU A 349 -29.31 30.79 17.45
N ALA A 350 -29.42 31.21 18.70
CA ALA A 350 -28.94 30.44 19.85
C ALA A 350 -30.04 29.51 20.40
N ASP A 351 -29.67 28.54 21.23
CA ASP A 351 -30.60 27.71 22.03
C ASP A 351 -31.64 26.92 21.22
N LEU A 352 -31.27 26.39 20.05
CA LEU A 352 -32.15 25.46 19.34
C LEU A 352 -32.25 24.15 20.12
N PRO A 353 -33.37 23.42 20.04
CA PRO A 353 -33.48 22.12 20.69
C PRO A 353 -32.36 21.19 20.20
N PRO A 354 -31.68 20.47 21.13
CA PRO A 354 -30.59 19.59 20.77
C PRO A 354 -31.10 18.49 19.82
N PHE A 355 -30.43 18.32 18.69
CA PHE A 355 -30.82 17.34 17.69
C PHE A 355 -30.12 16.00 17.92
N MET A 356 -30.75 14.89 17.49
CA MET A 356 -30.21 13.54 17.72
C MET A 356 -28.97 13.22 16.87
N LEU A 357 -28.65 13.99 15.83
CA LEU A 357 -27.47 13.77 14.98
C LEU A 357 -26.19 14.35 15.59
N THR A 358 -25.69 13.67 16.62
CA THR A 358 -24.36 13.93 17.21
C THR A 358 -23.30 13.02 16.62
N LEU A 359 -22.01 13.33 16.80
CA LEU A 359 -20.90 12.43 16.44
C LEU A 359 -21.05 11.06 17.11
N ALA A 360 -21.48 11.05 18.38
CA ALA A 360 -21.76 9.84 19.14
C ALA A 360 -22.93 9.06 18.53
N ALA A 361 -24.05 9.72 18.24
CA ALA A 361 -25.21 9.06 17.63
C ALA A 361 -24.89 8.51 16.23
N MET A 362 -24.12 9.24 15.41
CA MET A 362 -23.66 8.72 14.12
C MET A 362 -22.72 7.54 14.27
N SER A 363 -21.93 7.50 15.36
CA SER A 363 -20.99 6.40 15.63
C SER A 363 -21.68 5.11 16.06
N ASP A 364 -22.85 5.22 16.70
CA ASP A 364 -23.49 4.13 17.43
C ASP A 364 -24.92 3.79 16.97
N THR A 365 -25.41 4.40 15.88
CA THR A 365 -26.73 4.08 15.29
C THR A 365 -26.62 3.53 13.87
N ALA A 366 -27.67 2.87 13.39
CA ALA A 366 -27.76 2.36 12.01
C ALA A 366 -27.60 3.45 10.94
N LEU A 367 -27.82 4.72 11.30
CA LEU A 367 -27.54 5.85 10.43
C LEU A 367 -26.06 5.94 10.05
N GLY A 368 -25.19 5.56 10.99
CA GLY A 368 -23.76 5.50 10.81
C GLY A 368 -23.32 4.59 9.67
N ASP A 369 -24.06 3.52 9.38
CA ASP A 369 -23.68 2.53 8.36
C ASP A 369 -23.91 3.02 6.92
N ARG A 370 -24.51 4.20 6.74
CA ARG A 370 -24.69 4.81 5.41
C ARG A 370 -23.34 5.15 4.80
N GLN A 371 -23.15 4.74 3.56
CA GLN A 371 -22.00 5.15 2.75
C GLN A 371 -22.12 6.61 2.33
N VAL A 372 -21.12 7.41 2.67
CA VAL A 372 -20.99 8.83 2.36
C VAL A 372 -19.74 9.06 1.53
N GLU A 373 -19.85 9.96 0.56
CA GLU A 373 -18.71 10.34 -0.27
C GLU A 373 -17.78 11.25 0.54
N MET A 374 -16.51 10.87 0.62
CA MET A 374 -15.48 11.72 1.22
C MET A 374 -14.99 12.70 0.18
N VAL A 375 -15.16 13.99 0.46
CA VAL A 375 -14.67 15.06 -0.40
C VAL A 375 -13.40 15.62 0.25
N ASP A 376 -12.24 15.28 -0.31
CA ASP A 376 -10.99 15.95 0.03
C ASP A 376 -11.08 17.41 -0.47
N ARG A 377 -11.11 18.37 0.47
CA ARG A 377 -11.29 19.80 0.17
C ARG A 377 -9.99 20.59 0.26
N VAL A 378 -8.84 20.04 -0.17
CA VAL A 378 -7.70 20.85 -0.66
C VAL A 378 -6.94 20.10 -1.79
N PRO A 379 -6.55 20.73 -2.92
CA PRO A 379 -6.63 22.17 -3.25
C PRO A 379 -7.39 22.57 -4.51
N ARG A 380 -7.82 23.85 -4.56
CA ARG A 380 -8.36 24.51 -5.77
C ARG A 380 -7.86 25.94 -6.00
N ARG A 381 -6.71 26.32 -5.43
CA ARG A 381 -5.90 27.41 -6.00
C ARG A 381 -4.74 26.80 -6.77
N ALA A 382 -4.18 27.57 -7.69
CA ALA A 382 -3.07 27.10 -8.53
C ALA A 382 -1.78 26.81 -7.72
N ASP A 383 -1.71 27.24 -6.45
CA ASP A 383 -0.52 27.31 -5.59
C ASP A 383 -0.57 26.44 -4.31
N ASP A 384 -1.69 25.79 -4.02
CA ASP A 384 -1.79 24.96 -2.81
C ASP A 384 -1.11 23.57 -3.00
N PRO A 385 -0.58 22.95 -1.93
CA PRO A 385 -0.04 21.60 -1.97
C PRO A 385 -1.18 20.58 -2.21
N PRO A 386 -1.02 19.68 -3.17
CA PRO A 386 -2.05 18.75 -3.63
C PRO A 386 -2.12 17.45 -2.81
N PRO A 387 -3.15 16.62 -3.05
CA PRO A 387 -3.42 15.47 -2.21
C PRO A 387 -2.25 14.50 -2.17
N ALA A 388 -1.95 14.01 -0.97
CA ALA A 388 -1.08 12.85 -0.79
C ALA A 388 -1.85 11.62 -1.31
N GLY A 389 -1.45 11.11 -2.47
CA GLY A 389 -2.06 9.90 -3.06
C GLY A 389 -3.01 10.20 -4.21
N ARG A 390 -3.37 9.14 -4.95
CA ARG A 390 -4.21 9.17 -6.16
C ARG A 390 -5.43 10.09 -5.94
N PRO A 391 -5.88 10.88 -6.94
CA PRO A 391 -7.16 11.59 -6.82
C PRO A 391 -8.19 10.57 -6.34
N PHE A 392 -8.75 10.82 -5.16
CA PHE A 392 -9.74 9.94 -4.57
C PHE A 392 -10.92 9.91 -5.55
N GLY A 393 -10.95 8.94 -6.46
CA GLY A 393 -12.16 8.61 -7.21
C GLY A 393 -13.26 8.39 -6.19
N ARG A 394 -14.52 8.76 -6.46
CA ARG A 394 -15.64 8.80 -5.49
C ARG A 394 -15.61 7.70 -4.43
N LEU A 395 -14.85 7.92 -3.37
CA LEU A 395 -14.54 6.90 -2.38
C LEU A 395 -15.53 7.10 -1.25
N ARG A 396 -16.27 6.04 -0.98
CA ARG A 396 -17.33 6.03 0.00
C ARG A 396 -16.79 5.45 1.30
N VAL A 397 -17.00 6.15 2.40
CA VAL A 397 -16.77 5.65 3.76
C VAL A 397 -18.12 5.52 4.45
N ARG A 398 -18.21 4.75 5.53
CA ARG A 398 -19.43 4.81 6.36
C ARG A 398 -19.43 6.10 7.17
N LEU A 399 -20.61 6.68 7.38
CA LEU A 399 -20.78 7.90 8.16
C LEU A 399 -20.21 7.76 9.58
N TRP A 400 -20.33 6.59 10.21
CA TRP A 400 -19.73 6.33 11.51
C TRP A 400 -18.20 6.33 11.45
N GLU A 401 -17.58 5.86 10.37
CA GLU A 401 -16.14 5.87 10.19
C GLU A 401 -15.63 7.30 10.05
N ALA A 402 -16.34 8.14 9.29
CA ALA A 402 -16.07 9.57 9.21
C ALA A 402 -16.29 10.27 10.56
N ALA A 403 -17.42 10.05 11.23
CA ALA A 403 -17.72 10.66 12.53
C ALA A 403 -16.67 10.30 13.58
N ARG A 404 -16.24 9.04 13.61
CA ARG A 404 -15.13 8.57 14.44
C ARG A 404 -13.85 9.26 14.06
N TYR A 405 -13.47 9.23 12.79
CA TYR A 405 -12.25 9.88 12.32
C TYR A 405 -12.20 11.35 12.70
N ALA A 406 -13.30 12.08 12.50
CA ALA A 406 -13.43 13.47 12.94
C ALA A 406 -13.30 13.64 14.45
N ALA A 407 -13.92 12.75 15.24
CA ALA A 407 -13.83 12.75 16.70
C ALA A 407 -12.43 12.42 17.24
N GLY A 408 -11.44 12.19 16.37
CA GLY A 408 -10.17 11.62 16.79
C GLY A 408 -10.42 10.21 17.33
N THR A 409 -11.19 9.42 16.62
CA THR A 409 -11.12 7.97 16.65
C THR A 409 -10.58 7.58 15.29
N PRO A 410 -9.36 7.10 15.24
CA PRO A 410 -8.66 6.89 13.99
C PRO A 410 -9.36 5.83 13.15
N PRO A 411 -9.09 5.82 11.84
CA PRO A 411 -9.84 4.96 10.99
C PRO A 411 -9.48 3.51 11.28
N SER A 412 -10.50 2.65 11.23
CA SER A 412 -10.31 1.25 10.88
C SER A 412 -9.41 1.19 9.64
N SER A 413 -8.78 0.06 9.32
CA SER A 413 -7.88 -0.12 8.18
C SER A 413 -8.43 0.27 6.79
N HIS A 414 -9.59 0.93 6.71
CA HIS A 414 -10.10 1.69 5.59
C HIS A 414 -8.99 2.50 4.91
N SER A 415 -8.61 2.06 3.71
CA SER A 415 -7.52 2.59 2.90
C SER A 415 -7.59 4.11 2.74
N VAL A 416 -8.80 4.62 2.50
CA VAL A 416 -9.08 6.06 2.29
C VAL A 416 -8.71 6.89 3.51
N LEU A 417 -9.30 6.57 4.67
CA LEU A 417 -9.07 7.34 5.88
C LEU A 417 -7.65 7.14 6.42
N ARG A 418 -7.02 5.99 6.14
CA ARG A 418 -5.60 5.74 6.46
C ARG A 418 -4.65 6.67 5.69
N GLU A 419 -4.98 6.97 4.44
CA GLU A 419 -4.19 7.87 3.59
C GLU A 419 -4.53 9.35 3.84
N MET A 420 -5.61 9.64 4.57
CA MET A 420 -5.95 11.01 4.95
C MET A 420 -4.95 11.55 5.97
N ASP A 421 -4.33 12.66 5.60
CA ASP A 421 -3.49 13.44 6.50
C ASP A 421 -4.37 14.16 7.54
N PRO A 422 -4.20 13.91 8.85
CA PRO A 422 -4.93 14.62 9.88
C PRO A 422 -4.57 16.13 9.95
N ALA A 423 -3.52 16.59 9.28
CA ALA A 423 -3.31 18.02 9.08
C ALA A 423 -4.18 18.61 7.96
N ARG A 424 -4.82 17.78 7.12
CA ARG A 424 -5.66 18.20 5.99
C ARG A 424 -7.13 18.19 6.39
N ALA A 425 -7.77 19.33 6.16
CA ALA A 425 -9.20 19.51 6.33
C ALA A 425 -9.97 18.68 5.29
N TRP A 426 -10.72 17.68 5.73
CA TRP A 426 -11.66 16.93 4.89
C TRP A 426 -13.09 17.12 5.39
N GLN A 427 -14.06 16.88 4.50
CA GLN A 427 -15.47 16.85 4.87
C GLN A 427 -16.18 15.68 4.19
N ALA A 428 -16.97 14.93 4.96
CA ALA A 428 -17.93 13.99 4.41
C ALA A 428 -19.21 14.75 4.08
N HIS A 429 -19.67 14.68 2.82
CA HIS A 429 -20.87 15.38 2.37
C HIS A 429 -21.97 14.35 2.14
N TRP A 430 -23.05 14.46 2.90
CA TRP A 430 -24.18 13.54 2.81
C TRP A 430 -25.49 14.31 2.68
N ARG A 431 -26.38 13.83 1.81
CA ARG A 431 -27.75 14.31 1.66
C ARG A 431 -28.70 13.23 2.18
N PRO A 432 -29.02 13.19 3.48
CA PRO A 432 -29.87 12.16 4.06
C PRO A 432 -31.22 12.01 3.37
N TRP A 433 -31.70 13.10 2.78
CA TRP A 433 -33.07 13.25 2.31
C TRP A 433 -33.21 13.17 0.77
N ALA A 434 -32.11 13.10 0.00
CA ALA A 434 -32.14 13.26 -1.47
C ALA A 434 -32.51 12.02 -2.30
N ALA A 435 -32.81 10.86 -1.70
CA ALA A 435 -33.01 9.62 -2.47
C ALA A 435 -33.94 8.57 -1.83
N ALA A 436 -34.65 8.89 -0.76
CA ALA A 436 -35.47 7.91 -0.07
C ALA A 436 -36.88 7.85 -0.66
N SER A 437 -37.04 7.33 -1.89
CA SER A 437 -38.36 6.87 -2.38
C SER A 437 -38.86 5.60 -1.68
N GLY A 438 -38.16 5.10 -0.64
CA GLY A 438 -38.59 3.95 0.15
C GLY A 438 -37.89 3.71 1.50
N ALA A 439 -37.03 4.60 2.00
CA ALA A 439 -36.35 4.40 3.30
C ALA A 439 -36.97 5.30 4.37
N SER A 440 -37.85 4.72 5.21
CA SER A 440 -38.59 5.42 6.27
C SER A 440 -37.79 5.76 7.53
N GLU A 441 -36.46 5.59 7.54
CA GLU A 441 -35.68 5.51 8.78
C GLU A 441 -34.79 6.73 9.09
N ALA A 442 -34.62 7.67 8.16
CA ALA A 442 -33.91 8.91 8.51
C ALA A 442 -34.84 9.77 9.41
N PRO A 443 -34.43 10.14 10.64
CA PRO A 443 -35.27 10.96 11.50
C PRO A 443 -35.60 12.27 10.77
N ARG A 444 -36.89 12.62 10.72
CA ARG A 444 -37.34 13.90 10.17
C ARG A 444 -36.66 15.02 10.96
N LEU A 445 -35.97 15.90 10.25
CA LEU A 445 -35.37 17.08 10.84
C LEU A 445 -36.46 18.13 11.02
N GLU A 446 -36.83 18.41 12.26
CA GLU A 446 -37.63 19.59 12.59
C GLU A 446 -36.71 20.81 12.54
N LEU A 447 -36.84 21.60 11.48
CA LEU A 447 -36.08 22.84 11.35
C LEU A 447 -36.64 23.91 12.32
N PRO A 448 -35.79 24.83 12.79
CA PRO A 448 -36.24 25.93 13.65
C PRO A 448 -37.39 26.71 13.02
N ALA A 449 -38.38 27.15 13.81
CA ALA A 449 -39.55 27.88 13.31
C ALA A 449 -39.18 29.12 12.46
N VAL A 450 -38.06 29.78 12.81
CA VAL A 450 -37.49 30.91 12.05
C VAL A 450 -37.11 30.52 10.61
N ALA A 451 -36.65 29.28 10.39
CA ALA A 451 -36.35 28.79 9.04
C ALA A 451 -37.62 28.56 8.21
N VAL A 452 -38.73 28.20 8.86
CA VAL A 452 -40.03 27.90 8.21
C VAL A 452 -40.74 29.18 7.77
N ALA A 453 -40.54 30.31 8.48
CA ALA A 453 -41.13 31.59 8.13
C ALA A 453 -40.66 32.13 6.76
N GLY A 454 -39.53 31.63 6.23
CA GLY A 454 -38.97 31.99 4.92
C GLY A 454 -39.44 31.13 3.73
N GLY A 455 -40.33 30.16 3.95
CA GLY A 455 -40.82 29.22 2.93
C GLY A 455 -40.52 27.76 3.26
N ASP A 456 -41.09 26.84 2.48
CA ASP A 456 -40.96 25.39 2.70
C ASP A 456 -39.48 24.96 2.55
N PRO A 457 -38.81 24.51 3.62
CA PRO A 457 -37.40 24.22 3.58
C PRO A 457 -37.11 23.00 2.71
N ARG A 458 -36.10 23.13 1.84
CA ARG A 458 -35.67 22.04 0.96
C ARG A 458 -34.71 21.11 1.66
N LEU A 459 -35.24 20.31 2.58
CA LEU A 459 -34.46 19.30 3.29
C LEU A 459 -33.72 18.34 2.34
N GLU A 460 -34.29 18.06 1.16
CA GLU A 460 -33.65 17.23 0.13
C GLU A 460 -32.33 17.82 -0.41
N GLU A 461 -32.16 19.14 -0.33
CA GLU A 461 -30.93 19.85 -0.73
C GLU A 461 -29.96 20.05 0.45
N ALA A 462 -30.37 19.74 1.67
CA ALA A 462 -29.57 19.94 2.86
C ALA A 462 -28.34 19.03 2.87
N LEU A 463 -27.21 19.61 3.28
CA LEU A 463 -25.91 19.00 3.29
C LEU A 463 -25.44 18.80 4.72
N LEU A 464 -25.26 17.54 5.11
CA LEU A 464 -24.59 17.20 6.36
C LEU A 464 -23.08 17.11 6.12
N ALA A 465 -22.31 17.84 6.92
CA ALA A 465 -20.87 17.89 6.92
C ALA A 465 -20.32 17.37 8.26
N VAL A 466 -19.41 16.40 8.19
CA VAL A 466 -18.62 15.93 9.33
C VAL A 466 -17.19 16.42 9.13
N ALA A 467 -16.61 17.06 10.15
CA ALA A 467 -15.29 17.70 10.04
C ALA A 467 -14.44 17.52 11.32
N PRO A 468 -13.15 17.17 11.21
CA PRO A 468 -12.25 17.10 12.37
C PRO A 468 -11.87 18.50 12.92
N PRO A 469 -11.25 18.57 14.12
CA PRO A 469 -10.62 19.81 14.60
C PRO A 469 -9.61 20.35 13.59
N GLY A 470 -9.63 21.66 13.36
CA GLY A 470 -8.76 22.35 12.40
C GLY A 470 -9.24 22.30 10.95
N ALA A 471 -10.32 21.57 10.64
CA ALA A 471 -10.84 21.50 9.27
C ALA A 471 -11.37 22.86 8.81
N GLU A 472 -10.87 23.38 7.69
CA GLU A 472 -11.27 24.67 7.12
C GLU A 472 -12.18 24.50 5.90
N VAL A 473 -13.32 25.19 5.89
CA VAL A 473 -14.08 25.52 4.69
C VAL A 473 -13.56 26.83 4.14
N ARG A 474 -13.18 26.83 2.87
CA ARG A 474 -12.71 28.01 2.16
C ARG A 474 -13.81 29.05 2.00
N LEU A 475 -13.40 30.25 1.61
CA LEU A 475 -14.32 31.34 1.36
C LEU A 475 -15.14 31.08 0.09
N HIS A 476 -16.42 30.76 0.27
CA HIS A 476 -17.38 30.47 -0.80
C HIS A 476 -18.56 31.45 -0.76
N GLN A 477 -18.93 31.97 -1.92
CA GLN A 477 -20.12 32.78 -2.12
C GLN A 477 -21.35 31.88 -2.11
N LEU A 478 -22.28 32.18 -1.23
CA LEU A 478 -23.61 31.58 -1.22
C LEU A 478 -24.42 32.10 -2.39
N LYS A 479 -25.28 31.27 -2.96
CA LYS A 479 -26.07 31.62 -4.15
C LYS A 479 -26.91 32.89 -3.89
N GLU A 480 -26.80 33.87 -4.78
CA GLU A 480 -27.59 35.10 -4.71
C GLU A 480 -29.11 34.81 -4.72
N GLY A 481 -29.86 35.60 -3.95
CA GLY A 481 -31.33 35.46 -3.85
C GLY A 481 -31.81 34.27 -3.01
N GLN A 482 -30.90 33.47 -2.43
CA GLN A 482 -31.25 32.32 -1.59
C GLN A 482 -30.60 32.45 -0.21
N THR A 483 -31.40 32.41 0.85
CA THR A 483 -30.87 32.41 2.22
C THR A 483 -30.40 31.01 2.59
N TRP A 484 -29.36 30.89 3.41
CA TRP A 484 -28.80 29.61 3.84
C TRP A 484 -28.81 29.51 5.37
N LEU A 485 -29.15 28.35 5.88
CA LEU A 485 -29.04 27.97 7.28
C LEU A 485 -27.79 27.11 7.47
N LEU A 486 -26.86 27.57 8.29
CA LEU A 486 -25.74 26.79 8.79
C LEU A 486 -26.00 26.42 10.24
N TRP A 487 -26.29 25.15 10.54
CA TRP A 487 -26.66 24.67 11.86
C TRP A 487 -25.60 23.72 12.43
N GLN A 488 -25.02 24.08 13.57
CA GLN A 488 -24.07 23.26 14.31
C GLN A 488 -24.82 22.20 15.14
N LEU A 489 -24.85 20.95 14.67
CA LEU A 489 -25.56 19.87 15.35
C LEU A 489 -24.74 19.27 16.50
N ASP A 490 -23.42 19.26 16.35
CA ASP A 490 -22.48 18.80 17.38
C ASP A 490 -21.11 19.44 17.21
N GLY A 491 -20.33 19.54 18.27
CA GLY A 491 -18.99 20.15 18.24
C GLY A 491 -18.99 21.68 18.23
N MET A 492 -17.94 22.26 17.64
CA MET A 492 -17.69 23.69 17.65
C MET A 492 -16.94 24.12 16.38
N GLN A 493 -17.37 25.21 15.74
CA GLN A 493 -16.67 25.80 14.61
C GLN A 493 -16.70 27.34 14.66
N GLN A 494 -15.67 27.98 14.11
CA GLN A 494 -15.65 29.42 13.85
C GLN A 494 -16.03 29.68 12.39
N VAL A 495 -16.97 30.59 12.15
CA VAL A 495 -17.46 30.98 10.82
C VAL A 495 -17.09 32.44 10.57
N LEU A 496 -16.50 32.71 9.41
CA LEU A 496 -16.21 34.05 8.92
C LEU A 496 -17.15 34.37 7.77
N LEU A 497 -17.83 35.51 7.85
CA LEU A 497 -18.73 36.00 6.82
C LEU A 497 -18.22 37.32 6.26
N PHE A 498 -18.43 37.52 4.98
CA PHE A 498 -18.14 38.76 4.31
C PHE A 498 -19.27 39.17 3.37
N PRO A 499 -19.59 40.47 3.29
CA PRO A 499 -20.62 40.94 2.40
C PRO A 499 -20.20 40.80 0.92
N PRO A 500 -21.17 40.77 -0.02
CA PRO A 500 -20.90 40.53 -1.45
C PRO A 500 -19.97 41.57 -2.11
N ASP A 501 -19.85 42.76 -1.53
CA ASP A 501 -19.12 43.92 -2.01
C ASP A 501 -17.71 44.08 -1.39
N ALA A 502 -17.30 43.18 -0.51
CA ALA A 502 -15.99 43.24 0.14
C ALA A 502 -14.82 43.20 -0.89
N ALA A 503 -14.11 44.32 -1.02
CA ALA A 503 -13.10 44.54 -2.06
C ALA A 503 -11.96 43.50 -2.05
N LYS A 504 -11.51 43.06 -0.86
CA LYS A 504 -10.44 42.05 -0.69
C LYS A 504 -10.77 40.69 -1.33
N ILE A 505 -12.05 40.34 -1.41
CA ILE A 505 -12.53 39.03 -1.91
C ILE A 505 -12.46 38.96 -3.44
N ARG A 506 -12.57 40.12 -4.10
CA ARG A 506 -12.57 40.25 -5.57
C ARG A 506 -11.15 40.38 -6.14
N ALA A 507 -10.13 40.53 -5.30
CA ALA A 507 -8.76 40.73 -5.74
C ALA A 507 -8.11 39.40 -6.23
N GLY A 508 -8.17 39.18 -7.54
CA GLY A 508 -7.12 38.57 -8.37
C GLY A 508 -6.63 37.16 -8.04
N GLY A 509 -7.28 36.14 -8.62
CA GLY A 509 -6.73 34.80 -8.80
C GLY A 509 -7.51 34.03 -9.87
N LYS A 510 -6.85 33.15 -10.64
CA LYS A 510 -7.57 32.19 -11.50
C LYS A 510 -8.26 31.17 -10.61
N LEU A 511 -9.58 31.17 -10.61
CA LEU A 511 -10.40 30.29 -9.78
C LEU A 511 -10.92 29.10 -10.59
N LEU A 512 -11.01 27.95 -9.94
CA LEU A 512 -11.53 26.71 -10.54
C LEU A 512 -13.04 26.51 -10.32
N GLU A 513 -13.65 27.19 -9.33
CA GLU A 513 -15.09 27.11 -9.04
C GLU A 513 -15.76 28.49 -9.11
N PRO A 514 -16.87 28.63 -9.86
CA PRO A 514 -17.73 29.81 -9.78
C PRO A 514 -18.25 29.98 -8.34
N GLY A 515 -17.93 31.11 -7.72
CA GLY A 515 -18.33 31.45 -6.35
C GLY A 515 -17.26 31.20 -5.28
N GLN A 516 -16.15 30.54 -5.55
CA GLN A 516 -15.05 30.47 -4.58
C GLN A 516 -14.16 31.73 -4.69
N SER A 517 -13.65 32.26 -3.58
CA SER A 517 -12.66 33.34 -3.60
C SER A 517 -11.21 32.81 -3.49
N ALA A 518 -10.26 33.52 -4.10
CA ALA A 518 -8.83 33.24 -3.97
C ALA A 518 -8.26 33.71 -2.62
N TYR A 519 -9.00 34.62 -1.96
CA TYR A 519 -8.65 35.19 -0.68
C TYR A 519 -8.78 34.15 0.44
N VAL A 520 -7.75 34.02 1.28
CA VAL A 520 -7.74 33.14 2.44
C VAL A 520 -7.79 33.97 3.71
N PRO A 521 -8.99 34.16 4.28
CA PRO A 521 -9.15 35.03 5.44
C PRO A 521 -8.41 34.47 6.67
N TRP A 522 -8.26 33.15 6.74
CA TRP A 522 -7.56 32.43 7.81
C TRP A 522 -6.04 32.70 7.90
N ALA A 523 -5.46 33.33 6.88
CA ALA A 523 -4.04 33.67 6.79
C ALA A 523 -3.80 35.19 6.70
N ASP A 524 -4.85 36.01 6.70
CA ASP A 524 -4.76 37.47 6.69
C ASP A 524 -5.11 38.00 8.08
N ASP A 525 -4.10 38.34 8.88
CA ASP A 525 -4.29 38.94 10.21
C ASP A 525 -5.02 40.29 10.16
N GLU A 526 -5.02 40.96 8.99
CA GLU A 526 -5.71 42.23 8.73
C GLU A 526 -7.12 42.01 8.12
N ALA A 527 -7.61 40.76 8.11
CA ALA A 527 -8.98 40.48 7.72
C ALA A 527 -9.95 41.06 8.76
N GLU A 528 -10.98 41.77 8.30
CA GLU A 528 -12.08 42.26 9.13
C GLU A 528 -13.39 41.52 8.82
N PRO A 529 -13.46 40.18 9.00
CA PRO A 529 -14.67 39.42 8.77
C PRO A 529 -15.75 39.70 9.82
N HIS A 530 -16.99 39.34 9.51
CA HIS A 530 -17.97 39.02 10.54
C HIS A 530 -17.67 37.62 11.09
N SER A 531 -17.10 37.54 12.29
CA SER A 531 -16.76 36.26 12.93
C SER A 531 -17.84 35.83 13.92
N VAL A 532 -18.27 34.57 13.83
CA VAL A 532 -19.19 33.91 14.77
C VAL A 532 -18.62 32.55 15.16
N VAL A 533 -18.63 32.23 16.45
CA VAL A 533 -18.35 30.88 16.92
C VAL A 533 -19.69 30.16 17.12
N LEU A 534 -19.91 29.08 16.39
CA LEU A 534 -21.08 28.23 16.56
C LEU A 534 -20.71 27.05 17.45
N VAL A 535 -21.48 26.87 18.52
CA VAL A 535 -21.45 25.67 19.37
C VAL A 535 -22.64 24.77 19.09
N LYS A 536 -22.64 23.56 19.68
CA LYS A 536 -23.73 22.60 19.57
C LYS A 536 -25.10 23.27 19.79
N ALA A 537 -26.01 23.00 18.86
CA ALA A 537 -27.37 23.50 18.79
C ALA A 537 -27.53 25.01 18.51
N GLU A 538 -26.51 25.67 17.97
CA GLU A 538 -26.64 27.01 17.41
C GLU A 538 -26.70 26.98 15.88
N ALA A 539 -27.42 27.93 15.30
CA ALA A 539 -27.48 28.10 13.85
C ALA A 539 -27.26 29.54 13.41
N LEU A 540 -26.89 29.68 12.14
CA LEU A 540 -26.59 30.94 11.49
C LEU A 540 -27.34 31.01 10.17
N CYS A 541 -28.24 31.99 10.05
CA CYS A 541 -28.90 32.33 8.79
C CYS A 541 -28.06 33.35 8.03
N VAL A 542 -27.61 32.99 6.83
CA VAL A 542 -26.75 33.82 5.99
C VAL A 542 -27.49 34.19 4.70
N PRO A 543 -27.66 35.48 4.40
CA PRO A 543 -28.29 35.91 3.15
C PRO A 543 -27.51 35.46 1.91
N GLY A 544 -28.23 35.26 0.80
CA GLY A 544 -27.61 34.91 -0.47
C GLY A 544 -26.65 35.99 -0.98
N GLY A 545 -25.58 35.58 -1.66
CA GLY A 545 -24.54 36.46 -2.18
C GLY A 545 -23.39 36.75 -1.21
N TRP A 546 -23.56 36.48 0.09
CA TRP A 546 -22.49 36.59 1.08
C TRP A 546 -21.43 35.51 0.88
N PHE A 547 -20.20 35.83 1.25
CA PHE A 547 -19.12 34.86 1.29
C PHE A 547 -18.97 34.28 2.70
N LEU A 548 -18.78 32.97 2.79
CA LEU A 548 -18.65 32.22 4.03
C LEU A 548 -17.38 31.38 4.01
N ALA A 549 -16.59 31.42 5.08
CA ALA A 549 -15.54 30.46 5.40
C ALA A 549 -15.80 29.90 6.80
N SER A 550 -15.38 28.67 7.10
CA SER A 550 -15.46 28.12 8.46
C SER A 550 -14.22 27.33 8.84
N ARG A 551 -14.00 27.13 10.14
CA ARG A 551 -12.91 26.35 10.71
C ARG A 551 -13.42 25.57 11.92
N GLY A 552 -13.28 24.25 11.92
CA GLY A 552 -13.58 23.40 13.07
C GLY A 552 -12.64 23.71 14.24
N LEU A 553 -13.20 24.05 15.40
CA LEU A 553 -12.44 24.22 16.64
C LEU A 553 -12.43 22.92 17.46
N ALA A 554 -13.46 22.10 17.26
CA ALA A 554 -13.55 20.72 17.72
C ALA A 554 -14.05 19.84 16.56
N ALA A 555 -14.03 18.54 16.76
CA ALA A 555 -14.74 17.61 15.88
C ALA A 555 -16.21 18.04 15.80
N SER A 556 -16.76 18.17 14.61
CA SER A 556 -18.05 18.84 14.43
C SER A 556 -18.93 18.17 13.39
N VAL A 557 -20.24 18.29 13.62
CA VAL A 557 -21.30 17.94 12.67
C VAL A 557 -22.06 19.20 12.36
N THR A 558 -22.10 19.58 11.10
CA THR A 558 -22.75 20.80 10.63
C THR A 558 -23.75 20.47 9.53
N LEU A 559 -24.92 21.09 9.57
CA LEU A 559 -25.90 21.06 8.50
C LEU A 559 -25.88 22.38 7.75
N LEU A 560 -25.78 22.34 6.43
CA LEU A 560 -25.96 23.49 5.54
C LEU A 560 -27.22 23.28 4.70
N CYS A 561 -28.24 24.11 4.90
CA CYS A 561 -29.55 23.96 4.25
C CYS A 561 -29.94 25.27 3.55
N PRO A 562 -30.31 25.25 2.26
CA PRO A 562 -30.94 26.41 1.64
C PRO A 562 -32.35 26.66 2.20
N LEU A 563 -32.72 27.93 2.32
CA LEU A 563 -34.05 28.40 2.75
C LEU A 563 -34.72 29.20 1.62
N GLY A 564 -36.03 29.00 1.44
CA GLY A 564 -36.88 29.73 0.51
C GLY A 564 -37.11 29.05 -0.86
N PRO A 565 -38.06 29.59 -1.67
CA PRO A 565 -38.34 29.07 -3.00
C PRO A 565 -37.12 29.23 -3.90
N GLN A 566 -36.85 28.22 -4.75
CA GLN A 566 -35.82 28.36 -5.78
C GLN A 566 -36.21 29.58 -6.61
N PRO A 567 -35.29 30.54 -6.85
CA PRO A 567 -35.52 31.46 -7.94
C PRO A 567 -35.75 30.58 -9.16
N GLU A 568 -36.96 30.61 -9.73
CA GLU A 568 -37.21 29.96 -11.00
C GLU A 568 -36.06 30.44 -11.89
N CYS A 569 -35.28 29.49 -12.40
CA CYS A 569 -34.13 29.80 -13.24
C CYS A 569 -34.70 30.23 -14.60
N THR A 570 -35.39 31.37 -14.63
CA THR A 570 -36.13 31.89 -15.79
C THR A 570 -35.20 32.48 -16.82
N GLU A 571 -33.94 32.74 -16.47
CA GLU A 571 -32.91 33.05 -17.44
C GLU A 571 -31.91 31.89 -17.56
N PRO A 572 -31.85 31.22 -18.72
CA PRO A 572 -30.71 30.38 -19.07
C PRO A 572 -29.50 31.30 -19.25
N ARG A 573 -28.85 31.66 -18.14
CA ARG A 573 -27.58 32.39 -18.17
C ARG A 573 -26.57 31.54 -18.92
N ASP A 574 -26.24 32.04 -20.10
CA ASP A 574 -25.11 31.67 -20.94
C ASP A 574 -25.10 30.22 -21.47
N GLN A 575 -26.06 29.91 -22.35
CA GLN A 575 -25.99 28.70 -23.20
C GLN A 575 -25.04 28.86 -24.40
N GLY A 576 -24.24 29.93 -24.46
CA GLY A 576 -23.51 30.32 -25.66
C GLY A 576 -24.46 30.72 -26.80
N PRO A 577 -23.99 30.77 -28.06
CA PRO A 577 -24.80 31.25 -29.18
C PRO A 577 -25.95 30.32 -29.60
N PHE A 578 -26.11 29.15 -28.96
CA PHE A 578 -27.09 28.15 -29.34
C PHE A 578 -28.29 28.17 -28.40
N THR A 579 -29.50 28.17 -28.97
CA THR A 579 -30.74 28.02 -28.21
C THR A 579 -30.89 26.57 -27.71
N PRO A 580 -31.63 26.33 -26.60
CA PRO A 580 -31.89 24.98 -26.11
C PRO A 580 -32.55 24.09 -27.18
N GLN A 581 -33.38 24.69 -28.03
CA GLN A 581 -34.09 24.02 -29.12
C GLN A 581 -33.13 23.53 -30.22
N GLU A 582 -32.12 24.33 -30.58
CA GLU A 582 -31.08 23.95 -31.54
C GLU A 582 -30.20 22.81 -31.02
N LEU A 583 -29.78 22.88 -29.74
CA LEU A 583 -29.02 21.80 -29.10
C LEU A 583 -29.82 20.51 -29.01
N HIS A 584 -31.11 20.61 -28.67
CA HIS A 584 -32.00 19.47 -28.59
C HIS A 584 -32.24 18.83 -29.97
N ALA A 585 -32.46 19.65 -31.00
CA ALA A 585 -32.61 19.18 -32.38
C ALA A 585 -31.33 18.50 -32.90
N ALA A 586 -30.16 19.09 -32.64
CA ALA A 586 -28.87 18.51 -33.03
C ALA A 586 -28.58 17.20 -32.29
N ALA A 587 -28.86 17.13 -30.98
CA ALA A 587 -28.75 15.91 -30.18
C ALA A 587 -29.69 14.80 -30.68
N ALA A 588 -30.94 15.15 -31.01
CA ALA A 588 -31.91 14.22 -31.57
C ALA A 588 -31.47 13.70 -32.95
N GLN A 589 -30.96 14.57 -33.83
CA GLN A 589 -30.42 14.17 -35.14
C GLN A 589 -29.23 13.22 -35.02
N LEU A 590 -28.32 13.45 -34.06
CA LEU A 590 -27.19 12.55 -33.77
C LEU A 590 -27.64 11.16 -33.31
N LEU A 591 -28.71 11.08 -32.51
CA LEU A 591 -29.27 9.81 -32.05
C LEU A 591 -30.10 9.08 -33.11
N HIS A 592 -30.56 9.77 -34.16
CA HIS A 592 -31.39 9.21 -35.24
C HIS A 592 -30.62 8.70 -36.47
N ARG A 593 -29.29 8.89 -36.54
CA ARG A 593 -28.49 8.42 -37.68
C ARG A 593 -28.52 6.89 -37.74
N PRO A 594 -29.01 6.27 -38.83
CA PRO A 594 -29.18 4.82 -38.91
C PRO A 594 -27.83 4.10 -38.83
N GLU A 595 -27.78 3.00 -38.07
CA GLU A 595 -26.61 2.12 -37.82
C GLU A 595 -26.19 1.33 -39.08
N GLY A 596 -26.07 1.98 -40.23
CA GLY A 596 -25.79 1.38 -41.54
C GLY A 596 -24.31 1.19 -41.89
N LEU A 597 -23.37 1.45 -40.97
CA LEU A 597 -21.94 1.22 -41.19
C LEU A 597 -21.52 -0.09 -40.51
N GLN A 598 -21.70 -1.19 -41.24
CA GLN A 598 -21.20 -2.51 -40.83
C GLN A 598 -19.66 -2.54 -40.89
N GLY A 599 -19.02 -2.61 -39.72
CA GLY A 599 -17.62 -3.03 -39.61
C GLY A 599 -16.76 -2.18 -38.69
N GLY A 600 -16.92 -2.33 -37.37
CA GLY A 600 -16.04 -1.74 -36.34
C GLY A 600 -16.83 -1.17 -35.17
N LEU A 601 -16.30 -1.35 -33.94
CA LEU A 601 -16.91 -0.95 -32.66
C LEU A 601 -17.57 0.45 -32.71
N PRO A 602 -18.73 0.64 -32.05
CA PRO A 602 -19.51 1.88 -32.08
C PRO A 602 -18.82 2.98 -31.27
N GLY A 603 -17.81 3.62 -31.87
CA GLY A 603 -17.20 4.81 -31.30
C GLY A 603 -18.22 5.94 -31.15
N ALA A 604 -18.03 6.81 -30.15
CA ALA A 604 -18.90 7.98 -29.98
C ALA A 604 -18.92 8.86 -31.23
N LEU A 605 -20.12 9.36 -31.58
CA LEU A 605 -20.30 10.27 -32.71
C LEU A 605 -20.13 11.72 -32.25
N LYS A 606 -19.14 12.41 -32.81
CA LYS A 606 -18.89 13.83 -32.54
C LYS A 606 -19.54 14.73 -33.59
N HIS A 607 -20.21 15.80 -33.15
CA HIS A 607 -20.69 16.90 -33.98
C HIS A 607 -20.24 18.24 -33.39
N THR A 608 -19.33 18.92 -34.09
CA THR A 608 -18.78 20.20 -33.63
C THR A 608 -19.82 21.30 -33.79
N LEU A 609 -20.15 21.97 -32.69
CA LEU A 609 -21.03 23.14 -32.64
C LEU A 609 -20.24 24.43 -32.86
N GLN A 610 -19.10 24.56 -32.18
CA GLN A 610 -18.20 25.70 -32.27
C GLN A 610 -16.77 25.20 -32.44
N SER A 611 -16.06 25.71 -33.45
CA SER A 611 -14.66 25.34 -33.68
C SER A 611 -13.73 25.99 -32.64
N GLY A 612 -12.74 25.24 -32.15
CA GLY A 612 -11.71 25.75 -31.23
C GLY A 612 -10.57 26.47 -31.96
N GLY A 613 -9.73 27.18 -31.19
CA GLY A 613 -8.65 28.01 -31.73
C GLY A 613 -7.28 27.32 -31.80
N ALA A 614 -6.92 26.54 -30.78
CA ALA A 614 -5.61 25.86 -30.72
C ALA A 614 -5.78 24.35 -30.89
N ALA A 615 -4.99 23.77 -31.81
CA ALA A 615 -5.00 22.34 -32.07
C ALA A 615 -4.76 21.54 -30.79
N SER A 616 -5.50 20.44 -30.64
CA SER A 616 -5.36 19.56 -29.48
C SER A 616 -3.93 19.00 -29.37
N PRO A 617 -3.43 18.79 -28.14
CA PRO A 617 -2.11 18.22 -27.95
C PRO A 617 -1.98 16.84 -28.60
N ARG A 618 -0.89 16.62 -29.35
CA ARG A 618 -0.58 15.32 -29.97
C ARG A 618 0.11 14.34 -29.02
N VAL A 619 0.08 14.58 -27.72
CA VAL A 619 0.75 13.73 -26.72
C VAL A 619 -0.13 12.54 -26.33
N PRO A 620 0.46 11.37 -26.01
CA PRO A 620 -0.30 10.18 -25.64
C PRO A 620 -1.20 10.38 -24.41
N ARG A 621 -0.83 11.29 -23.50
CA ARG A 621 -1.59 11.59 -22.28
C ARG A 621 -1.60 13.08 -21.99
N TYR A 622 -2.78 13.63 -21.69
CA TYR A 622 -2.97 15.01 -21.23
C TYR A 622 -4.33 15.17 -20.51
N ASN A 623 -4.47 16.25 -19.74
CA ASN A 623 -5.72 16.57 -19.06
C ASN A 623 -6.51 17.60 -19.87
N ALA A 624 -7.77 17.28 -20.17
CA ALA A 624 -8.72 18.20 -20.79
C ALA A 624 -9.67 18.75 -19.73
N VAL A 625 -9.70 20.07 -19.57
CA VAL A 625 -10.64 20.77 -18.67
C VAL A 625 -11.84 21.18 -19.49
N CYS A 626 -13.03 20.70 -19.14
CA CYS A 626 -14.21 20.79 -19.98
C CYS A 626 -15.46 21.27 -19.22
N HIS A 627 -16.31 22.05 -19.89
CA HIS A 627 -17.74 22.04 -19.56
C HIS A 627 -18.40 20.84 -20.23
N VAL A 628 -19.33 20.21 -19.52
CA VAL A 628 -20.07 19.01 -19.92
C VAL A 628 -21.53 19.15 -19.50
N ALA A 629 -22.45 18.95 -20.44
CA ALA A 629 -23.86 18.75 -20.17
C ALA A 629 -24.33 17.40 -20.74
N LEU A 630 -25.02 16.62 -19.93
CA LEU A 630 -25.52 15.29 -20.26
C LEU A 630 -27.01 15.36 -20.58
N TYR A 631 -27.35 14.91 -21.78
CA TYR A 631 -28.72 14.69 -22.23
C TYR A 631 -28.99 13.18 -22.30
N THR A 632 -30.19 12.76 -21.89
CA THR A 632 -30.60 11.35 -21.84
C THR A 632 -31.98 11.16 -22.48
N GLY A 633 -32.18 10.04 -23.17
CA GLY A 633 -33.49 9.62 -23.70
C GLY A 633 -33.71 9.90 -25.19
N ARG A 634 -34.89 9.54 -25.69
CA ARG A 634 -35.38 9.79 -27.05
C ARG A 634 -36.83 10.31 -26.96
N PRO A 635 -37.07 11.63 -27.00
CA PRO A 635 -36.12 12.72 -27.27
C PRO A 635 -35.13 13.00 -26.11
N PRO A 636 -33.94 13.57 -26.40
CA PRO A 636 -32.89 13.79 -25.41
C PRO A 636 -33.21 14.94 -24.44
N VAL A 637 -33.46 14.65 -23.17
CA VAL A 637 -33.73 15.65 -22.12
C VAL A 637 -32.44 15.97 -21.36
N LEU A 638 -32.17 17.26 -21.12
CA LEU A 638 -31.03 17.68 -20.30
C LEU A 638 -31.18 17.15 -18.87
N CYS A 639 -30.28 16.27 -18.46
CA CYS A 639 -30.29 15.64 -17.14
C CYS A 639 -29.34 16.35 -16.16
N LYS A 640 -28.14 16.72 -16.61
CA LYS A 640 -27.11 17.36 -15.78
C LYS A 640 -26.28 18.33 -16.62
N SER A 641 -25.85 19.45 -16.04
CA SER A 641 -24.89 20.37 -16.66
C SER A 641 -23.88 20.86 -15.64
N SER A 642 -22.61 20.88 -16.03
CA SER A 642 -21.52 21.55 -15.28
C SER A 642 -21.38 23.02 -15.64
N ARG A 643 -22.14 23.54 -16.62
CA ARG A 643 -22.10 24.97 -16.98
C ARG A 643 -22.61 25.88 -15.84
N CYS A 644 -23.45 25.33 -14.96
CA CYS A 644 -23.90 26.01 -13.74
C CYS A 644 -23.01 25.69 -12.52
N GLY A 645 -21.90 24.98 -12.72
CA GLY A 645 -20.99 24.53 -11.67
C GLY A 645 -19.53 24.57 -12.15
N SER A 646 -18.69 23.73 -11.55
CA SER A 646 -17.26 23.67 -11.87
C SER A 646 -17.02 22.83 -13.12
N PRO A 647 -16.08 23.22 -14.01
CA PRO A 647 -15.69 22.40 -15.14
C PRO A 647 -15.16 21.04 -14.67
N GLU A 648 -15.43 20.01 -15.47
CA GLU A 648 -14.98 18.64 -15.25
C GLU A 648 -13.58 18.45 -15.86
N VAL A 649 -12.77 17.55 -15.31
CA VAL A 649 -11.42 17.25 -15.84
C VAL A 649 -11.38 15.81 -16.33
N PHE A 650 -11.02 15.62 -17.59
CA PHE A 650 -10.86 14.30 -18.20
C PHE A 650 -9.37 13.98 -18.41
N SER A 651 -8.95 12.82 -17.91
CA SER A 651 -7.57 12.32 -18.04
C SER A 651 -7.42 11.42 -19.27
N LEU A 652 -7.22 12.04 -20.43
CA LEU A 652 -7.17 11.32 -21.71
C LEU A 652 -5.90 10.45 -21.77
N GLY A 653 -6.07 9.14 -21.98
CA GLY A 653 -5.01 8.12 -22.07
C GLY A 653 -4.59 7.50 -20.75
N ALA A 654 -5.28 7.85 -19.65
CA ALA A 654 -5.07 7.28 -18.33
C ALA A 654 -6.36 6.71 -17.70
N ASP A 655 -7.51 7.31 -17.99
CA ASP A 655 -8.81 6.85 -17.47
C ASP A 655 -9.52 5.94 -18.48
N ALA A 656 -9.52 4.63 -18.20
CA ALA A 656 -10.17 3.62 -19.04
C ALA A 656 -11.69 3.82 -19.17
N SER A 657 -12.35 4.50 -18.22
CA SER A 657 -13.79 4.77 -18.31
C SER A 657 -14.15 5.74 -19.44
N LEU A 658 -13.17 6.48 -19.96
CA LEU A 658 -13.35 7.40 -21.07
C LEU A 658 -13.27 6.73 -22.43
N GLU A 659 -12.89 5.46 -22.52
CA GLU A 659 -12.73 4.72 -23.79
C GLU A 659 -13.87 4.99 -24.81
N PRO A 660 -15.17 5.03 -24.41
CA PRO A 660 -16.25 5.29 -25.36
C PRO A 660 -16.22 6.69 -26.01
N ILE A 661 -15.69 7.70 -25.32
CA ILE A 661 -15.70 9.11 -25.74
C ILE A 661 -14.30 9.71 -25.94
N GLU A 662 -13.24 8.98 -25.59
CA GLU A 662 -11.87 9.46 -25.59
C GLU A 662 -11.42 9.87 -26.99
N GLY A 663 -11.78 9.08 -28.01
CA GLY A 663 -11.48 9.43 -29.40
C GLY A 663 -12.11 10.77 -29.83
N ALA A 664 -13.36 11.03 -29.39
CA ALA A 664 -14.04 12.28 -29.65
C ALA A 664 -13.39 13.45 -28.91
N LEU A 665 -13.09 13.30 -27.61
CA LEU A 665 -12.41 14.32 -26.80
C LEU A 665 -11.02 14.65 -27.34
N ARG A 666 -10.23 13.65 -27.74
CA ARG A 666 -8.89 13.86 -28.33
C ARG A 666 -8.91 14.62 -29.65
N SER A 667 -10.02 14.53 -30.39
CA SER A 667 -10.19 15.24 -31.65
C SER A 667 -10.62 16.70 -31.47
N MET A 668 -10.98 17.13 -30.26
CA MET A 668 -11.46 18.48 -29.98
C MET A 668 -10.31 19.45 -29.70
N CYS A 669 -10.38 20.66 -30.22
CA CYS A 669 -9.43 21.75 -29.97
C CYS A 669 -9.75 22.52 -28.68
N VAL A 670 -8.79 23.27 -28.13
CA VAL A 670 -9.07 24.18 -27.01
C VAL A 670 -9.97 25.33 -27.51
N GLY A 671 -11.08 25.57 -26.80
CA GLY A 671 -12.18 26.44 -27.19
C GLY A 671 -13.23 25.75 -28.09
N GLU A 672 -13.07 24.47 -28.43
CA GLU A 672 -14.05 23.75 -29.24
C GLU A 672 -15.23 23.28 -28.37
N ARG A 673 -16.45 23.46 -28.88
CA ARG A 673 -17.68 22.90 -28.31
C ARG A 673 -18.30 21.90 -29.28
N ALA A 674 -18.63 20.70 -28.80
CA ALA A 674 -19.18 19.63 -29.61
C ALA A 674 -20.20 18.78 -28.85
N LEU A 675 -21.16 18.23 -29.57
CA LEU A 675 -22.02 17.15 -29.09
C LEU A 675 -21.34 15.82 -29.34
N ILE A 676 -21.24 14.98 -28.31
CA ILE A 676 -20.67 13.63 -28.35
C ILE A 676 -21.79 12.66 -27.99
N ALA A 677 -22.32 11.96 -28.99
CA ALA A 677 -23.39 10.99 -28.82
C ALA A 677 -22.83 9.59 -28.55
N LEU A 678 -23.48 8.89 -27.61
CA LEU A 678 -23.30 7.48 -27.29
C LEU A 678 -24.60 6.75 -27.69
N PRO A 679 -24.76 6.35 -28.96
CA PRO A 679 -26.04 5.89 -29.49
C PRO A 679 -26.61 4.68 -28.75
N SER A 680 -25.73 3.74 -28.36
CA SER A 680 -26.05 2.53 -27.60
C SER A 680 -26.63 2.80 -26.21
N GLN A 681 -26.39 4.00 -25.65
CA GLN A 681 -26.87 4.39 -24.33
C GLN A 681 -28.00 5.43 -24.38
N ALA A 682 -28.39 5.91 -25.57
CA ALA A 682 -29.27 7.06 -25.74
C ALA A 682 -28.83 8.28 -24.91
N LYS A 683 -27.51 8.56 -24.91
CA LYS A 683 -26.89 9.70 -24.22
C LYS A 683 -26.19 10.61 -25.19
N VAL A 684 -26.23 11.92 -24.93
CA VAL A 684 -25.47 12.94 -25.67
C VAL A 684 -24.79 13.84 -24.66
N LEU A 685 -23.50 14.09 -24.85
CA LEU A 685 -22.70 15.03 -24.07
C LEU A 685 -22.47 16.30 -24.88
N ASP A 686 -22.92 17.45 -24.41
CA ASP A 686 -22.46 18.76 -24.88
C ASP A 686 -21.17 19.12 -24.13
N VAL A 687 -20.04 18.99 -24.81
CA VAL A 687 -18.70 19.19 -24.25
C VAL A 687 -18.07 20.43 -24.85
N GLU A 688 -17.45 21.26 -24.02
CA GLU A 688 -16.60 22.39 -24.44
C GLU A 688 -15.24 22.29 -23.75
N ILE A 689 -14.15 22.22 -24.52
CA ILE A 689 -12.79 22.17 -23.96
C ILE A 689 -12.34 23.60 -23.65
N LEU A 690 -12.12 23.89 -22.38
CA LEU A 690 -11.64 25.19 -21.91
C LEU A 690 -10.12 25.29 -21.93
N ALA A 691 -9.44 24.19 -21.60
CA ALA A 691 -7.99 24.11 -21.58
C ALA A 691 -7.50 22.67 -21.78
N ALA A 692 -6.29 22.53 -22.32
CA ALA A 692 -5.55 21.27 -22.37
C ALA A 692 -4.19 21.49 -21.72
N LEU A 693 -3.81 20.60 -20.79
CA LEU A 693 -2.56 20.70 -20.03
C LEU A 693 -1.62 19.56 -20.41
N CYS A 694 -0.45 19.92 -20.96
CA CYS A 694 0.56 18.99 -21.48
C CYS A 694 1.83 18.98 -20.62
N PRO A 695 2.48 17.82 -20.46
CA PRO A 695 3.84 17.78 -19.89
C PRO A 695 4.82 18.55 -20.78
N GLU A 696 5.78 19.29 -20.20
CA GLU A 696 6.80 20.00 -20.99
C GLU A 696 7.59 19.03 -21.88
N ALA A 697 7.74 19.38 -23.16
CA ALA A 697 8.15 18.51 -24.26
C ALA A 697 9.67 18.20 -24.33
N SER A 698 10.45 18.40 -23.27
CA SER A 698 11.92 18.32 -23.33
C SER A 698 12.51 16.96 -22.95
N VAL A 699 11.71 15.92 -22.71
CA VAL A 699 12.26 14.63 -22.24
C VAL A 699 12.03 13.50 -23.24
N ASP A 700 13.11 12.74 -23.44
CA ASP A 700 13.24 11.56 -24.29
C ASP A 700 11.99 10.66 -24.25
N PRO A 701 11.40 10.30 -25.41
CA PRO A 701 10.24 9.42 -25.49
C PRO A 701 10.37 8.10 -24.70
N GLN A 702 11.58 7.61 -24.49
CA GLN A 702 11.82 6.36 -23.75
C GLN A 702 11.65 6.50 -22.22
N ASP A 703 11.71 7.71 -21.69
CA ASP A 703 11.55 7.99 -20.26
C ASP A 703 10.19 8.64 -19.94
N PHE A 704 9.28 8.77 -20.92
CA PHE A 704 7.99 9.44 -20.74
C PHE A 704 7.14 8.85 -19.61
N SER A 705 7.20 7.54 -19.32
CA SER A 705 6.48 6.93 -18.20
C SER A 705 7.10 7.28 -16.84
N LYS A 706 8.44 7.33 -16.74
CA LYS A 706 9.15 7.73 -15.52
C LYS A 706 9.11 9.23 -15.31
N VAL A 707 9.08 10.03 -16.37
CA VAL A 707 8.89 11.47 -16.35
C VAL A 707 7.43 11.80 -16.11
N TYR A 708 6.47 11.04 -16.60
CA TYR A 708 5.06 11.20 -16.25
C TYR A 708 4.82 10.83 -14.79
N SER A 709 5.42 9.74 -14.31
CA SER A 709 5.38 9.36 -12.90
C SER A 709 6.15 10.35 -12.03
N ARG A 710 7.38 10.76 -12.40
CA ARG A 710 8.14 11.79 -11.69
C ARG A 710 7.51 13.16 -11.80
N ALA A 711 6.91 13.56 -12.91
CA ALA A 711 6.22 14.83 -13.07
C ALA A 711 4.87 14.85 -12.37
N TRP A 712 4.26 13.67 -12.16
CA TRP A 712 3.17 13.46 -11.21
C TRP A 712 3.65 13.66 -9.76
N TRP A 713 4.86 13.21 -9.42
CA TRP A 713 5.48 13.45 -8.10
C TRP A 713 6.02 14.89 -7.94
N THR A 714 6.57 15.52 -8.98
CA THR A 714 7.16 16.87 -8.95
C THR A 714 6.16 17.97 -9.26
N TRP A 715 4.89 17.63 -9.51
CA TRP A 715 3.81 18.62 -9.34
C TRP A 715 3.84 19.13 -7.87
N PHE A 716 4.47 18.38 -6.94
CA PHE A 716 4.33 18.46 -5.48
C PHE A 716 5.65 18.65 -4.71
N GLU A 717 6.79 18.79 -5.40
CA GLU A 717 8.09 19.12 -4.78
C GLU A 717 8.51 20.54 -5.18
N ALA A 718 8.62 21.44 -4.21
CA ALA A 718 8.88 22.88 -4.42
C ALA A 718 10.28 23.23 -4.96
N SER A 719 11.12 22.26 -5.37
CA SER A 719 12.54 22.50 -5.64
C SER A 719 13.10 22.06 -7.00
N LEU A 720 12.29 21.52 -7.93
CA LEU A 720 12.78 21.15 -9.27
C LEU A 720 12.02 21.90 -10.36
N ASN A 721 12.71 22.84 -11.02
CA ASN A 721 12.25 23.72 -12.11
C ASN A 721 11.70 22.95 -13.34
N ILE A 722 10.46 22.45 -13.30
CA ILE A 722 9.73 21.98 -14.51
C ILE A 722 8.43 22.80 -14.63
N HIS A 723 8.33 23.65 -15.66
CA HIS A 723 7.30 24.68 -15.76
C HIS A 723 6.15 24.25 -16.69
N TRP A 724 5.06 23.71 -16.16
CA TRP A 724 3.87 23.45 -16.98
C TRP A 724 3.29 24.75 -17.55
N LYS A 725 3.08 24.82 -18.88
CA LYS A 725 2.52 26.01 -19.54
C LYS A 725 1.12 25.73 -20.07
N PRO A 726 0.12 26.59 -19.74
CA PRO A 726 -1.09 26.68 -20.56
C PRO A 726 -0.66 26.97 -22.00
N THR A 727 -1.29 26.36 -22.99
CA THR A 727 -1.12 26.74 -24.39
C THR A 727 -1.64 28.17 -24.58
N ALA A 728 -0.77 29.16 -24.38
CA ALA A 728 -1.09 30.56 -24.65
C ALA A 728 -1.07 30.80 -26.16
N ALA A 729 -2.12 31.47 -26.64
CA ALA A 729 -2.17 32.02 -27.99
C ALA A 729 -0.92 32.87 -28.26
N PHE A 730 -0.25 32.57 -29.38
CA PHE A 730 0.84 33.35 -29.94
C PHE A 730 0.28 34.72 -30.34
N LEU A 731 0.29 35.71 -29.44
CA LEU A 731 -0.04 37.08 -29.77
C LEU A 731 1.08 37.68 -30.61
N ALA A 732 0.68 38.21 -31.76
CA ALA A 732 1.50 38.90 -32.74
C ALA A 732 2.13 40.20 -32.19
N THR A 733 3.12 40.72 -32.95
CA THR A 733 4.02 41.91 -32.75
C THR A 733 5.24 41.63 -31.86
N GLU A 734 6.48 41.66 -32.35
CA GLU A 734 7.18 42.78 -33.01
C GLU A 734 8.22 42.34 -34.06
N ALA A 735 8.53 43.27 -34.97
CA ALA A 735 9.33 43.08 -36.17
C ALA A 735 10.77 43.62 -36.06
N LYS A 736 11.65 43.07 -36.92
CA LYS A 736 12.88 43.65 -37.51
C LYS A 736 14.10 43.94 -36.60
N ALA A 737 15.18 43.18 -36.84
CA ALA A 737 16.44 43.71 -37.39
C ALA A 737 17.30 42.61 -38.02
N ARG A 738 18.18 43.01 -38.95
CA ARG A 738 18.74 42.26 -40.09
C ARG A 738 20.18 41.73 -39.88
N ARG A 739 20.49 40.63 -40.61
CA ARG A 739 21.79 40.22 -41.26
C ARG A 739 22.92 39.78 -40.31
N ARG A 740 23.72 38.73 -40.55
CA ARG A 740 24.26 38.08 -41.78
C ARG A 740 24.51 36.57 -41.58
N SER A 741 24.28 35.76 -42.63
CA SER A 741 24.95 34.46 -42.90
C SER A 741 26.32 34.71 -43.58
N PRO A 742 27.17 33.69 -43.97
CA PRO A 742 26.99 32.23 -43.93
C PRO A 742 28.24 31.40 -43.51
N ALA A 743 28.08 30.09 -43.29
CA ALA A 743 28.71 29.01 -44.09
C ALA A 743 28.89 27.69 -43.31
N CYS A 744 28.81 26.58 -44.07
CA CYS A 744 29.11 25.18 -43.75
C CYS A 744 28.09 24.45 -42.83
N GLY A 745 27.41 23.38 -43.22
CA GLY A 745 27.55 22.48 -44.36
C GLY A 745 27.86 21.07 -43.87
N SER A 746 26.85 20.20 -43.80
CA SER A 746 26.95 18.75 -44.08
C SER A 746 25.64 18.05 -43.73
N HIS A 747 25.01 17.52 -44.76
CA HIS A 747 23.90 16.57 -44.69
C HIS A 747 24.35 15.24 -44.07
N PHE A 748 23.51 14.65 -43.22
CA PHE A 748 23.38 13.19 -43.08
C PHE A 748 21.89 12.84 -43.13
N PRO A 749 21.44 11.90 -43.99
CA PRO A 749 20.06 11.48 -44.06
C PRO A 749 19.74 10.39 -43.05
N SER A 750 18.46 10.37 -42.69
CA SER A 750 17.78 9.48 -41.75
C SER A 750 17.82 8.00 -42.12
N VAL A 751 17.86 7.18 -41.08
CA VAL A 751 17.66 5.73 -41.05
C VAL A 751 16.25 5.36 -41.54
N ALA A 752 16.13 5.01 -42.83
CA ALA A 752 14.95 4.33 -43.39
C ALA A 752 15.25 3.72 -44.78
N SER A 753 16.10 2.70 -44.88
CA SER A 753 16.15 1.81 -46.06
C SER A 753 17.11 0.63 -45.89
N LEU A 754 16.64 -0.55 -45.46
CA LEU A 754 17.22 -1.86 -45.82
C LEU A 754 16.34 -3.02 -45.31
N ARG A 755 15.29 -3.35 -46.06
CA ARG A 755 14.72 -4.69 -46.15
C ARG A 755 14.97 -5.21 -47.56
N LEU A 756 15.38 -6.47 -47.65
CA LEU A 756 15.49 -7.31 -48.85
C LEU A 756 16.62 -6.99 -49.83
N ARG A 757 17.70 -7.80 -49.75
CA ARG A 757 18.41 -8.42 -50.89
C ARG A 757 19.55 -9.31 -50.37
N PHE A 758 19.31 -10.61 -50.20
CA PHE A 758 20.33 -11.66 -50.30
C PHE A 758 19.64 -12.99 -50.63
N ALA A 759 19.25 -13.13 -51.90
CA ALA A 759 18.88 -14.39 -52.53
C ALA A 759 19.14 -14.26 -54.03
N ALA A 760 20.43 -14.24 -54.42
CA ALA A 760 20.94 -14.51 -55.77
C ALA A 760 22.44 -14.21 -55.84
N ALA A 761 23.28 -15.14 -55.36
CA ALA A 761 24.68 -15.24 -55.74
C ALA A 761 25.22 -16.63 -55.34
N ALA A 762 24.63 -17.69 -55.86
CA ALA A 762 25.22 -19.02 -55.85
C ALA A 762 25.34 -19.46 -57.31
N GLY A 763 26.54 -19.24 -57.85
CA GLY A 763 26.87 -19.55 -59.23
C GLY A 763 28.37 -19.52 -59.42
N VAL A 764 29.10 -20.39 -58.71
CA VAL A 764 30.44 -20.84 -59.10
C VAL A 764 30.61 -22.29 -58.65
N SER A 765 30.87 -23.14 -59.63
CA SER A 765 31.23 -24.56 -59.55
C SER A 765 32.64 -24.77 -58.99
N GLU A 766 32.83 -25.91 -58.32
CA GLU A 766 34.09 -26.64 -58.13
C GLU A 766 35.37 -25.82 -57.88
N VAL A 767 35.73 -25.66 -56.61
CA VAL A 767 37.13 -25.81 -56.17
C VAL A 767 37.13 -26.65 -54.89
N SER A 768 37.51 -27.91 -55.05
CA SER A 768 37.99 -28.78 -53.98
C SER A 768 39.39 -28.32 -53.57
N GLN A 769 39.55 -27.84 -52.33
CA GLN A 769 40.70 -28.06 -51.44
C GLN A 769 40.68 -27.10 -50.24
N GLY A 770 40.74 -27.69 -49.05
CA GLY A 770 41.49 -27.14 -47.92
C GLY A 770 40.95 -25.89 -47.23
N CYS A 771 39.91 -26.04 -46.40
CA CYS A 771 39.81 -25.20 -45.21
C CYS A 771 39.13 -25.99 -44.08
N ALA A 772 39.94 -26.49 -43.14
CA ALA A 772 39.46 -27.20 -41.95
C ALA A 772 38.45 -26.36 -41.14
N ALA A 773 38.59 -25.03 -41.17
CA ALA A 773 37.67 -24.11 -40.49
C ALA A 773 36.23 -24.16 -41.05
N CYS A 774 36.03 -24.38 -42.35
CA CYS A 774 34.69 -24.45 -42.94
C CYS A 774 33.96 -25.78 -42.63
N GLN A 775 34.70 -26.88 -42.48
CA GLN A 775 34.11 -28.17 -42.06
C GLN A 775 33.72 -28.17 -40.57
N GLN A 776 34.47 -27.45 -39.73
CA GLN A 776 34.21 -27.37 -38.29
C GLN A 776 32.98 -26.49 -37.97
N VAL A 777 32.74 -25.42 -38.75
CA VAL A 777 31.50 -24.61 -38.68
C VAL A 777 30.27 -25.41 -39.13
N ALA A 778 30.40 -26.25 -40.17
CA ALA A 778 29.32 -27.11 -40.64
C ALA A 778 28.98 -28.25 -39.66
N TYR A 779 29.97 -28.75 -38.91
CA TYR A 779 29.77 -29.77 -37.88
C TYR A 779 29.09 -29.18 -36.63
N CYS A 780 29.53 -28.01 -36.15
CA CYS A 780 28.89 -27.31 -35.03
C CYS A 780 27.44 -26.87 -35.36
N SER A 781 27.19 -26.44 -36.60
CA SER A 781 25.85 -26.09 -37.09
C SER A 781 24.90 -27.31 -37.20
N LYS A 782 25.43 -28.51 -37.45
CA LYS A 782 24.64 -29.76 -37.49
C LYS A 782 24.37 -30.35 -36.11
N VAL A 783 25.29 -30.20 -35.15
CA VAL A 783 25.14 -30.72 -33.79
C VAL A 783 24.28 -29.77 -32.93
N ILE A 784 24.31 -28.46 -33.21
CA ILE A 784 23.48 -27.47 -32.53
C ILE A 784 22.33 -27.08 -33.46
N GLY A 785 21.20 -27.77 -33.33
CA GLY A 785 19.94 -27.46 -34.00
C GLY A 785 19.31 -26.13 -33.53
N CYS A 786 20.05 -25.03 -33.66
CA CYS A 786 19.60 -23.67 -33.30
C CYS A 786 18.36 -23.26 -34.09
N GLU A 787 18.25 -23.65 -35.36
CA GLU A 787 17.08 -23.32 -36.19
C GLU A 787 15.81 -24.07 -35.73
N LEU A 788 15.95 -25.33 -35.32
CA LEU A 788 14.84 -26.14 -34.81
C LEU A 788 14.41 -25.67 -33.42
N CYS A 789 15.36 -25.33 -32.54
CA CYS A 789 15.06 -24.73 -31.24
C CYS A 789 14.36 -23.36 -31.40
N PHE A 790 14.81 -22.52 -32.34
CA PHE A 790 14.21 -21.20 -32.60
C PHE A 790 12.81 -21.29 -33.21
N LYS A 791 12.56 -22.27 -34.10
CA LYS A 791 11.24 -22.55 -34.67
C LYS A 791 10.28 -23.18 -33.65
N LEU A 792 10.75 -24.10 -32.80
CA LEU A 792 9.97 -24.60 -31.67
C LEU A 792 9.62 -23.45 -30.71
N LEU A 793 10.54 -22.50 -30.51
CA LEU A 793 10.35 -21.33 -29.66
C LEU A 793 9.18 -20.46 -30.15
N LEU A 794 9.17 -20.09 -31.44
CA LEU A 794 8.13 -19.25 -32.03
C LEU A 794 6.75 -19.94 -31.97
N SER A 795 6.71 -21.25 -32.22
CA SER A 795 5.49 -22.05 -32.06
C SER A 795 5.00 -22.08 -30.60
N LEU A 796 5.91 -22.26 -29.62
CA LEU A 796 5.55 -22.27 -28.19
C LEU A 796 5.07 -20.89 -27.70
N PHE A 797 5.63 -19.81 -28.25
CA PHE A 797 5.22 -18.44 -27.95
C PHE A 797 3.84 -18.10 -28.50
N GLU A 798 3.47 -18.64 -29.67
CA GLU A 798 2.14 -18.47 -30.26
C GLU A 798 1.07 -19.33 -29.54
N ASP A 799 1.40 -20.55 -29.13
CA ASP A 799 0.45 -21.47 -28.48
C ASP A 799 0.15 -21.15 -27.00
N LEU A 800 1.02 -20.41 -26.30
CA LEU A 800 0.89 -20.18 -24.85
C LEU A 800 -0.04 -19.02 -24.44
N GLY A 801 -0.65 -18.29 -25.38
CA GLY A 801 -1.69 -17.29 -25.12
C GLY A 801 -1.32 -16.32 -23.99
N LEU A 802 -0.25 -15.54 -24.18
CA LEU A 802 0.29 -14.60 -23.19
C LEU A 802 -0.63 -13.39 -22.98
N GLY A 803 -1.74 -13.60 -22.26
CA GLY A 803 -2.42 -12.54 -21.54
C GLY A 803 -1.55 -12.07 -20.37
N PHE A 804 -1.39 -10.75 -20.24
CA PHE A 804 -0.76 -10.14 -19.06
C PHE A 804 -1.59 -10.46 -17.82
N LEU A 805 -1.20 -11.48 -17.06
CA LEU A 805 -1.71 -11.68 -15.71
C LEU A 805 -0.98 -10.70 -14.79
N GLU A 806 -1.63 -9.57 -14.49
CA GLU A 806 -1.16 -8.61 -13.50
C GLU A 806 -1.18 -9.25 -12.10
N GLY A 807 -0.02 -9.23 -11.41
CA GLY A 807 -0.01 -9.13 -9.95
C GLY A 807 0.46 -10.32 -9.12
N VAL A 808 0.94 -11.44 -9.68
CA VAL A 808 1.45 -12.55 -8.85
C VAL A 808 2.99 -12.56 -8.84
N GLU A 809 3.58 -12.16 -7.72
CA GLU A 809 5.03 -12.17 -7.50
C GLU A 809 5.53 -13.62 -7.27
N VAL A 810 6.19 -14.21 -8.26
CA VAL A 810 6.93 -15.47 -8.11
C VAL A 810 8.37 -15.13 -7.69
N PHE A 811 9.03 -16.04 -6.97
CA PHE A 811 10.45 -15.94 -6.68
C PHE A 811 11.26 -15.66 -7.96
N ALA A 812 12.06 -14.60 -7.94
CA ALA A 812 12.92 -14.14 -9.02
C ALA A 812 12.23 -13.67 -10.34
N THR A 813 10.89 -13.60 -10.44
CA THR A 813 10.24 -12.99 -11.61
C THR A 813 10.37 -11.46 -11.60
N GLY A 814 10.84 -10.88 -12.70
CA GLY A 814 10.86 -9.44 -12.91
C GLY A 814 9.45 -8.85 -13.10
N PRO A 815 9.26 -7.53 -12.92
CA PRO A 815 7.95 -6.87 -12.98
C PRO A 815 7.31 -6.88 -14.37
N ARG A 816 8.04 -7.30 -15.40
CA ARG A 816 7.64 -7.24 -16.81
C ARG A 816 7.57 -8.62 -17.48
N ILE A 817 7.88 -9.70 -16.77
CA ILE A 817 7.91 -11.05 -17.34
C ILE A 817 6.95 -11.92 -16.55
N GLY A 818 5.89 -12.38 -17.21
CA GLY A 818 4.94 -13.31 -16.62
C GLY A 818 5.58 -14.65 -16.24
N PRO A 819 5.01 -15.42 -15.29
CA PRO A 819 5.61 -16.65 -14.78
C PRO A 819 5.97 -17.68 -15.86
N LYS A 820 5.09 -17.87 -16.86
CA LYS A 820 5.34 -18.80 -17.97
C LYS A 820 6.51 -18.37 -18.84
N ALA A 821 6.57 -17.07 -19.19
CA ALA A 821 7.67 -16.50 -19.96
C ALA A 821 9.00 -16.59 -19.20
N PHE A 822 8.97 -16.45 -17.86
CA PHE A 822 10.15 -16.62 -17.03
C PHE A 822 10.66 -18.06 -17.00
N ILE A 823 9.77 -19.06 -16.90
CA ILE A 823 10.16 -20.48 -17.00
C ILE A 823 10.75 -20.77 -18.37
N ALA A 824 10.16 -20.27 -19.46
CA ALA A 824 10.69 -20.44 -20.81
C ALA A 824 12.10 -19.83 -20.96
N PHE A 825 12.32 -18.63 -20.41
CA PHE A 825 13.63 -18.01 -20.34
C PHE A 825 14.66 -18.89 -19.60
N ARG A 826 14.29 -19.42 -18.42
CA ARG A 826 15.17 -20.31 -17.63
C ARG A 826 15.45 -21.62 -18.33
N PHE A 827 14.46 -22.18 -19.01
CA PHE A 827 14.63 -23.40 -19.80
C PHE A 827 15.64 -23.17 -20.92
N LEU A 828 15.49 -22.07 -21.67
CA LEU A 828 16.41 -21.72 -22.75
C LEU A 828 17.83 -21.50 -22.25
N SER A 829 18.00 -20.77 -21.13
CA SER A 829 19.32 -20.56 -20.50
C SER A 829 19.97 -21.89 -20.15
N ALA A 830 19.28 -22.77 -19.42
CA ALA A 830 19.80 -24.08 -19.04
C ALA A 830 20.22 -24.94 -20.24
N VAL A 831 19.43 -24.91 -21.34
CA VAL A 831 19.76 -25.63 -22.58
C VAL A 831 21.02 -25.05 -23.24
N ILE A 832 21.16 -23.72 -23.30
CA ILE A 832 22.33 -23.06 -23.88
C ILE A 832 23.59 -23.45 -23.10
N PHE A 833 23.57 -23.33 -21.78
CA PHE A 833 24.72 -23.67 -20.93
C PHE A 833 25.07 -25.16 -21.03
N LEU A 834 24.09 -26.06 -20.92
CA LEU A 834 24.34 -27.51 -21.01
C LEU A 834 24.87 -27.90 -22.39
N GLY A 835 24.28 -27.38 -23.46
CA GLY A 835 24.68 -27.68 -24.83
C GLY A 835 26.12 -27.22 -25.11
N HIS A 836 26.47 -26.00 -24.72
CA HIS A 836 27.83 -25.49 -24.91
C HIS A 836 28.83 -26.16 -23.96
N GLY A 837 28.44 -26.50 -22.74
CA GLY A 837 29.29 -27.27 -21.81
C GLY A 837 29.69 -28.63 -22.37
N ILE A 838 28.72 -29.36 -22.96
CA ILE A 838 28.97 -30.65 -23.62
C ILE A 838 29.81 -30.44 -24.89
N ALA A 839 29.48 -29.46 -25.74
CA ALA A 839 30.23 -29.19 -26.96
C ALA A 839 31.69 -28.83 -26.65
N HIS A 840 31.92 -28.02 -25.61
CA HIS A 840 33.25 -27.65 -25.13
C HIS A 840 34.02 -28.86 -24.62
N LEU A 841 33.38 -29.73 -23.83
CA LEU A 841 33.97 -30.99 -23.37
C LEU A 841 34.38 -31.88 -24.54
N VAL A 842 33.47 -32.15 -25.48
CA VAL A 842 33.74 -33.02 -26.64
C VAL A 842 34.89 -32.47 -27.47
N TRP A 843 34.85 -31.17 -27.79
CA TRP A 843 35.90 -30.52 -28.57
C TRP A 843 37.28 -30.65 -27.90
N ARG A 844 37.38 -30.43 -26.60
CA ARG A 844 38.66 -30.56 -25.87
C ARG A 844 39.12 -32.01 -25.72
N LEU A 845 38.20 -32.96 -25.58
CA LEU A 845 38.53 -34.38 -25.59
C LEU A 845 39.11 -34.81 -26.95
N GLU A 846 38.59 -34.28 -28.06
CA GLU A 846 39.12 -34.52 -29.41
C GLU A 846 40.49 -33.87 -29.64
N GLU A 847 40.74 -32.70 -29.03
CA GLU A 847 42.06 -32.05 -29.03
C GLU A 847 43.11 -32.77 -28.17
N GLY A 848 42.71 -33.84 -27.47
CA GLY A 848 43.64 -34.70 -26.73
C GLY A 848 43.82 -34.33 -25.26
N ASP A 849 43.00 -33.42 -24.71
CA ASP A 849 43.03 -33.13 -23.27
C ASP A 849 42.67 -34.36 -22.43
N GLY A 850 41.81 -35.24 -22.95
CA GLY A 850 41.36 -36.42 -22.23
C GLY A 850 40.81 -36.08 -20.84
N TRP A 851 41.26 -36.79 -19.81
CA TRP A 851 40.83 -36.54 -18.43
C TRP A 851 41.38 -35.23 -17.83
N PHE A 852 42.43 -34.64 -18.43
CA PHE A 852 42.96 -33.33 -18.03
C PHE A 852 41.97 -32.19 -18.33
N TYR A 853 40.87 -32.45 -19.02
CA TYR A 853 39.80 -31.46 -19.10
C TYR A 853 39.40 -30.95 -17.69
N LEU A 854 39.30 -31.82 -16.69
CA LEU A 854 38.85 -31.39 -15.37
C LEU A 854 39.96 -30.75 -14.50
N ILE A 855 41.15 -30.44 -15.02
CA ILE A 855 42.18 -29.73 -14.22
C ILE A 855 42.11 -28.20 -14.35
N PHE A 856 41.42 -27.68 -15.37
CA PHE A 856 41.36 -26.25 -15.66
C PHE A 856 40.23 -25.51 -14.90
N LEU A 857 40.51 -24.30 -14.42
CA LEU A 857 39.58 -23.40 -13.72
C LEU A 857 38.36 -23.08 -14.58
N THR A 858 38.59 -22.76 -15.86
CA THR A 858 37.52 -22.48 -16.83
C THR A 858 36.51 -23.63 -16.86
N HIS A 859 36.98 -24.87 -16.82
CA HIS A 859 36.10 -26.04 -16.92
C HIS A 859 35.36 -26.30 -15.61
N TRP A 860 35.97 -26.04 -14.45
CA TRP A 860 35.26 -26.06 -13.16
C TRP A 860 34.16 -24.99 -13.11
N ALA A 861 34.49 -23.76 -13.52
CA ALA A 861 33.53 -22.66 -13.58
C ALA A 861 32.36 -22.99 -14.51
N LEU A 862 32.64 -23.44 -15.73
CA LEU A 862 31.63 -23.80 -16.72
C LEU A 862 30.67 -24.89 -16.23
N TRP A 863 31.14 -25.92 -15.54
CA TRP A 863 30.25 -26.95 -15.00
C TRP A 863 29.43 -26.48 -13.80
N LEU A 864 29.96 -25.59 -12.96
CA LEU A 864 29.16 -24.94 -11.91
C LEU A 864 28.10 -24.00 -12.49
N GLU A 865 28.40 -23.32 -13.59
CA GLU A 865 27.43 -22.51 -14.35
C GLU A 865 26.29 -23.37 -14.91
N VAL A 866 26.61 -24.51 -15.53
CA VAL A 866 25.62 -25.49 -16.01
C VAL A 866 24.73 -25.97 -14.87
N LEU A 867 25.33 -26.35 -13.74
CA LEU A 867 24.58 -26.81 -12.57
C LEU A 867 23.65 -25.72 -12.02
N SER A 868 24.14 -24.48 -11.92
CA SER A 868 23.38 -23.33 -11.42
C SER A 868 22.19 -23.01 -12.32
N GLU A 869 22.35 -22.95 -13.64
CA GLU A 869 21.22 -22.68 -14.53
C GLU A 869 20.17 -23.80 -14.54
N ILE A 870 20.59 -25.08 -14.38
CA ILE A 870 19.66 -26.20 -14.18
C ILE A 870 18.88 -26.03 -12.87
N LEU A 871 19.55 -25.69 -11.77
CA LEU A 871 18.90 -25.44 -10.48
C LEU A 871 17.93 -24.26 -10.54
N LEU A 872 18.28 -23.18 -11.23
CA LEU A 872 17.40 -22.02 -11.45
C LEU A 872 16.16 -22.39 -12.26
N LEU A 873 16.28 -23.27 -13.26
CA LEU A 873 15.13 -23.84 -13.97
C LEU A 873 14.24 -24.66 -13.03
N VAL A 874 14.83 -25.56 -12.21
CA VAL A 874 14.08 -26.37 -11.24
C VAL A 874 13.33 -25.46 -10.25
N LEU A 875 13.99 -24.43 -9.72
CA LEU A 875 13.39 -23.46 -8.81
C LEU A 875 12.29 -22.63 -9.47
N ALA A 876 12.43 -22.25 -10.74
CA ALA A 876 11.38 -21.57 -11.50
C ALA A 876 10.13 -22.46 -11.67
N ILE A 877 10.33 -23.75 -11.98
CA ILE A 877 9.23 -24.73 -12.09
C ILE A 877 8.57 -24.96 -10.72
N GLN A 878 9.35 -25.12 -9.65
CA GLN A 878 8.82 -25.28 -8.30
C GLN A 878 8.07 -24.02 -7.85
N GLY A 879 8.63 -22.83 -8.07
CA GLY A 879 7.99 -21.56 -7.75
C GLY A 879 6.67 -21.39 -8.48
N TYR A 880 6.60 -21.79 -9.76
CA TYR A 880 5.37 -21.79 -10.53
C TYR A 880 4.32 -22.77 -10.01
N ARG A 881 4.72 -24.02 -9.71
CA ARG A 881 3.80 -25.02 -9.15
C ARG A 881 3.25 -24.63 -7.78
N ARG A 882 4.03 -23.86 -7.02
CA ARG A 882 3.68 -23.38 -5.68
C ARG A 882 3.00 -22.01 -5.66
N LEU A 883 2.62 -21.45 -6.81
CA LEU A 883 1.87 -20.19 -6.86
C LEU A 883 0.54 -20.24 -6.08
N SER A 884 -0.01 -21.45 -5.90
CA SER A 884 -1.23 -21.72 -5.12
C SER A 884 -0.96 -22.11 -3.67
N GLU A 885 0.30 -22.33 -3.27
CA GLU A 885 0.66 -22.74 -1.91
C GLU A 885 0.95 -21.52 -1.02
N PRO A 886 0.58 -21.55 0.27
CA PRO A 886 0.89 -20.46 1.19
C PRO A 886 2.40 -20.24 1.32
N ARG A 887 2.79 -18.98 1.56
CA ARG A 887 4.19 -18.59 1.73
C ARG A 887 4.82 -19.41 2.87
N LEU A 888 5.86 -20.16 2.55
CA LEU A 888 6.65 -20.90 3.56
C LEU A 888 7.34 -19.90 4.49
N SER A 889 7.37 -20.22 5.79
CA SER A 889 8.02 -19.40 6.83
C SER A 889 9.55 -19.32 6.71
N GLY A 890 10.16 -20.11 5.81
CA GLY A 890 11.60 -20.09 5.56
C GLY A 890 11.98 -20.34 4.11
N LEU A 891 13.19 -19.90 3.73
CA LEU A 891 13.77 -20.18 2.41
C LEU A 891 14.02 -21.69 2.27
N PRO A 892 13.46 -22.35 1.23
CA PRO A 892 13.74 -23.75 0.95
C PRO A 892 15.24 -24.02 0.83
N THR A 893 15.71 -25.18 1.28
CA THR A 893 17.14 -25.56 1.24
C THR A 893 17.72 -25.42 -0.17
N LEU A 894 16.95 -25.82 -1.19
CA LEU A 894 17.37 -25.72 -2.59
C LEU A 894 17.63 -24.27 -3.02
N VAL A 895 16.82 -23.32 -2.54
CA VAL A 895 17.03 -21.89 -2.79
C VAL A 895 18.30 -21.40 -2.10
N ARG A 896 18.58 -21.86 -0.87
CA ARG A 896 19.82 -21.49 -0.15
C ARG A 896 21.06 -22.03 -0.85
N VAL A 897 21.02 -23.27 -1.33
CA VAL A 897 22.08 -23.91 -2.11
C VAL A 897 22.32 -23.12 -3.39
N GLU A 898 21.25 -22.81 -4.14
CA GLU A 898 21.39 -22.05 -5.38
C GLU A 898 21.93 -20.63 -5.14
N MET A 899 21.47 -19.93 -4.10
CA MET A 899 22.01 -18.61 -3.77
C MET A 899 23.49 -18.65 -3.39
N ALA A 900 23.97 -19.75 -2.81
CA ALA A 900 25.41 -19.92 -2.53
C ALA A 900 26.16 -20.22 -3.83
N LEU A 901 25.63 -21.10 -4.68
CA LEU A 901 26.21 -21.47 -5.97
C LEU A 901 26.31 -20.26 -6.90
N TYR A 902 25.23 -19.48 -7.05
CA TYR A 902 25.22 -18.27 -7.88
C TYR A 902 26.18 -17.19 -7.38
N ALA A 903 26.41 -17.12 -6.06
CA ALA A 903 27.42 -16.24 -5.45
C ALA A 903 28.87 -16.67 -5.76
N ILE A 904 29.09 -17.93 -6.16
CA ILE A 904 30.38 -18.42 -6.66
C ILE A 904 30.47 -18.20 -8.17
N VAL A 905 29.45 -18.65 -8.90
CA VAL A 905 29.43 -18.74 -10.37
C VAL A 905 29.61 -17.37 -11.03
N LEU A 906 28.84 -16.35 -10.63
CA LEU A 906 28.88 -15.05 -11.31
C LEU A 906 30.24 -14.34 -11.15
N PRO A 907 30.84 -14.23 -9.94
CA PRO A 907 32.20 -13.71 -9.79
C PRO A 907 33.27 -14.56 -10.46
N THR A 908 33.16 -15.89 -10.38
CA THR A 908 34.17 -16.80 -10.95
C THR A 908 34.19 -16.68 -12.48
N SER A 909 33.03 -16.61 -13.13
CA SER A 909 32.95 -16.40 -14.58
C SER A 909 33.60 -15.07 -15.00
N LEU A 910 33.43 -13.99 -14.23
CA LEU A 910 34.14 -12.73 -14.44
C LEU A 910 35.66 -12.87 -14.26
N VAL A 911 36.12 -13.62 -13.26
CA VAL A 911 37.55 -13.91 -13.07
C VAL A 911 38.11 -14.70 -14.26
N VAL A 912 37.39 -15.69 -14.76
CA VAL A 912 37.77 -16.46 -15.95
C VAL A 912 37.89 -15.54 -17.17
N VAL A 913 36.92 -14.63 -17.39
CA VAL A 913 36.98 -13.63 -18.46
C VAL A 913 38.23 -12.77 -18.31
N ALA A 914 38.48 -12.22 -17.11
CA ALA A 914 39.60 -11.35 -16.86
C ALA A 914 40.95 -12.06 -17.10
N LEU A 915 41.13 -13.26 -16.55
CA LEU A 915 42.38 -14.03 -16.70
C LEU A 915 42.60 -14.47 -18.15
N TYR A 916 41.56 -14.94 -18.84
CA TYR A 916 41.70 -15.40 -20.22
C TYR A 916 42.08 -14.25 -21.15
N TRP A 917 41.33 -13.14 -21.13
CA TRP A 917 41.53 -12.02 -22.04
C TRP A 917 42.68 -11.08 -21.67
N SER A 918 43.37 -11.33 -20.55
CA SER A 918 44.57 -10.58 -20.16
C SER A 918 45.85 -11.41 -20.14
N LEU A 919 45.78 -12.70 -19.81
CA LEU A 919 46.98 -13.55 -19.62
C LEU A 919 47.12 -14.65 -20.67
N VAL A 920 46.01 -15.25 -21.12
CA VAL A 920 46.04 -16.45 -21.99
C VAL A 920 45.92 -16.07 -23.47
N THR A 921 44.91 -15.27 -23.78
CA THR A 921 44.62 -14.75 -25.13
C THR A 921 44.41 -13.25 -25.01
N PRO A 922 45.50 -12.48 -24.85
CA PRO A 922 45.38 -11.07 -24.52
C PRO A 922 44.62 -10.31 -25.61
N ILE A 923 43.58 -9.58 -25.21
CA ILE A 923 42.66 -8.95 -26.17
C ILE A 923 43.36 -7.95 -27.09
N TRP A 924 44.42 -7.30 -26.61
CA TRP A 924 45.21 -6.37 -27.41
C TRP A 924 45.98 -7.07 -28.53
N ASP A 925 46.44 -8.30 -28.32
CA ASP A 925 47.15 -9.09 -29.34
C ASP A 925 46.19 -9.59 -30.43
N VAL A 926 44.96 -9.95 -30.04
CA VAL A 926 43.88 -10.29 -30.98
C VAL A 926 43.50 -9.08 -31.81
N VAL A 927 43.33 -7.90 -31.18
CA VAL A 927 42.94 -6.67 -31.87
C VAL A 927 44.05 -6.13 -32.77
N SER A 928 45.33 -6.30 -32.39
CA SER A 928 46.46 -5.92 -33.24
C SER A 928 46.73 -6.90 -34.38
N GLY A 929 46.05 -8.05 -34.40
CA GLY A 929 46.30 -9.13 -35.36
C GLY A 929 47.61 -9.90 -35.09
N ALA A 930 48.17 -9.78 -33.89
CA ALA A 930 49.35 -10.55 -33.47
C ALA A 930 48.97 -11.99 -33.11
N MET A 931 47.70 -12.24 -32.77
CA MET A 931 47.13 -13.55 -32.50
C MET A 931 45.82 -13.73 -33.27
N ASP A 932 45.59 -14.93 -33.80
CA ASP A 932 44.31 -15.27 -34.43
C ASP A 932 43.16 -15.22 -33.40
N PRO A 933 41.97 -14.76 -33.80
CA PRO A 933 40.82 -14.74 -32.90
C PRO A 933 40.44 -16.16 -32.46
N PRO A 934 40.13 -16.37 -31.16
CA PRO A 934 39.74 -17.68 -30.66
C PRO A 934 38.46 -18.18 -31.34
N ILE A 935 38.34 -19.50 -31.48
CA ILE A 935 37.12 -20.10 -32.05
C ILE A 935 35.91 -19.83 -31.14
N TYR A 936 34.71 -19.91 -31.73
CA TYR A 936 33.45 -19.61 -31.05
C TYR A 936 33.28 -20.34 -29.70
N VAL A 937 33.60 -21.63 -29.64
CA VAL A 937 33.45 -22.44 -28.42
C VAL A 937 34.33 -21.91 -27.28
N SER A 938 35.53 -21.41 -27.60
CA SER A 938 36.40 -20.74 -26.63
C SER A 938 35.86 -19.37 -26.22
N ILE A 939 35.37 -18.55 -27.17
CA ILE A 939 34.73 -17.26 -26.86
C ILE A 939 33.53 -17.46 -25.93
N PHE A 940 32.76 -18.54 -26.12
CA PHE A 940 31.64 -18.85 -25.25
C PHE A 940 32.08 -19.12 -23.81
N ALA A 941 33.07 -20.02 -23.63
CA ALA A 941 33.54 -20.45 -22.32
C ALA A 941 34.27 -19.34 -21.53
N HIS A 942 34.76 -18.30 -22.20
CA HIS A 942 35.55 -17.23 -21.59
C HIS A 942 34.92 -15.84 -21.67
N LEU A 943 33.71 -15.67 -22.23
CA LEU A 943 33.04 -14.36 -22.32
C LEU A 943 31.52 -14.46 -22.35
N LEU A 944 30.95 -15.20 -23.30
CA LEU A 944 29.50 -15.16 -23.53
C LEU A 944 28.73 -15.78 -22.36
N ASN A 945 29.27 -16.80 -21.70
CA ASN A 945 28.68 -17.38 -20.49
C ASN A 945 28.50 -16.32 -19.38
N PHE A 946 29.53 -15.52 -19.08
CA PHE A 946 29.46 -14.43 -18.09
C PHE A 946 28.38 -13.40 -18.47
N LEU A 947 28.32 -13.00 -19.74
CA LEU A 947 27.33 -12.03 -20.20
C LEU A 947 25.89 -12.59 -20.08
N LEU A 948 25.69 -13.88 -20.35
CA LEU A 948 24.40 -14.54 -20.17
C LEU A 948 23.99 -14.64 -18.70
N LEU A 949 24.92 -14.94 -17.79
CA LEU A 949 24.67 -14.94 -16.34
C LEU A 949 24.31 -13.53 -15.86
N LEU A 950 25.05 -12.51 -16.30
CA LEU A 950 24.78 -11.11 -15.97
C LEU A 950 23.40 -10.67 -16.48
N PHE A 951 23.06 -11.03 -17.72
CA PHE A 951 21.72 -10.78 -18.26
C PHE A 951 20.64 -11.52 -17.48
N GLY A 952 20.91 -12.76 -17.08
CA GLY A 952 20.08 -13.55 -16.18
C GLY A 952 19.84 -12.84 -14.85
N LEU A 953 20.87 -12.26 -14.23
CA LEU A 953 20.75 -11.47 -13.00
C LEU A 953 19.94 -10.18 -13.21
N LEU A 954 20.03 -9.53 -14.38
CA LEU A 954 19.26 -8.30 -14.64
C LEU A 954 17.79 -8.58 -14.92
N ILE A 955 17.49 -9.70 -15.59
CA ILE A 955 16.14 -10.16 -15.88
C ILE A 955 15.44 -10.72 -14.65
N SER A 956 16.18 -11.52 -13.88
CA SER A 956 15.66 -12.19 -12.71
C SER A 956 15.89 -11.35 -11.46
N ARG A 957 14.92 -11.27 -10.56
CA ARG A 957 15.12 -10.62 -9.25
C ARG A 957 15.88 -11.55 -8.30
N LEU A 958 16.94 -12.20 -8.77
CA LEU A 958 17.77 -13.04 -7.91
C LEU A 958 18.46 -12.16 -6.88
N PRO A 959 18.25 -12.40 -5.57
CA PRO A 959 18.91 -11.63 -4.54
C PRO A 959 20.41 -11.93 -4.55
N TYR A 960 21.18 -11.03 -5.15
CA TYR A 960 22.64 -11.08 -5.15
C TYR A 960 23.18 -10.10 -4.12
N SER A 961 24.15 -10.55 -3.31
CA SER A 961 24.79 -9.71 -2.31
C SER A 961 26.30 -9.83 -2.45
N ILE A 962 26.96 -8.69 -2.68
CA ILE A 962 28.42 -8.63 -2.78
C ILE A 962 29.11 -9.06 -1.48
N PHE A 963 28.41 -8.96 -0.33
CA PHE A 963 28.90 -9.40 0.97
C PHE A 963 29.06 -10.92 1.08
N ARG A 964 28.60 -11.68 0.09
CA ARG A 964 28.80 -13.13 -0.02
C ARG A 964 30.09 -13.51 -0.74
N VAL A 965 31.00 -12.56 -0.95
CA VAL A 965 32.33 -12.78 -1.56
C VAL A 965 33.14 -13.90 -0.89
N GLY A 966 32.86 -14.23 0.37
CA GLY A 966 33.48 -15.37 1.05
C GLY A 966 33.32 -16.70 0.31
N TRP A 967 32.23 -16.90 -0.44
CA TRP A 967 32.02 -18.13 -1.22
C TRP A 967 32.95 -18.22 -2.44
N VAL A 968 33.12 -17.13 -3.21
CA VAL A 968 34.08 -17.12 -4.33
C VAL A 968 35.52 -17.26 -3.82
N MET A 969 35.84 -16.68 -2.66
CA MET A 969 37.15 -16.84 -2.02
C MET A 969 37.43 -18.30 -1.66
N LEU A 970 36.46 -18.98 -1.05
CA LEU A 970 36.59 -20.40 -0.71
C LEU A 970 36.80 -21.26 -1.96
N PHE A 971 36.04 -20.98 -3.03
CA PHE A 971 36.20 -21.68 -4.31
C PHE A 971 37.58 -21.42 -4.94
N GLY A 972 38.02 -20.15 -5.00
CA GLY A 972 39.33 -19.78 -5.52
C GLY A 972 40.48 -20.40 -4.73
N LEU A 973 40.41 -20.42 -3.40
CA LEU A 973 41.41 -21.08 -2.55
C LEU A 973 41.43 -22.60 -2.76
N THR A 974 40.26 -23.21 -2.96
CA THR A 974 40.16 -24.64 -3.29
C THR A 974 40.86 -24.93 -4.62
N TYR A 975 40.70 -24.07 -5.61
CA TYR A 975 41.37 -24.23 -6.90
C TYR A 975 42.88 -23.96 -6.81
N VAL A 976 43.33 -22.95 -6.06
CA VAL A 976 44.77 -22.73 -5.80
C VAL A 976 45.39 -23.95 -5.12
N LEU A 977 44.74 -24.49 -4.09
CA LEU A 977 45.18 -25.72 -3.44
C LEU A 977 45.27 -26.88 -4.44
N TRP A 978 44.29 -27.00 -5.34
CA TRP A 978 44.33 -27.98 -6.43
C TRP A 978 45.54 -27.79 -7.35
N THR A 979 45.89 -26.55 -7.72
CA THR A 979 47.09 -26.30 -8.55
C THR A 979 48.40 -26.67 -7.84
N ILE A 980 48.47 -26.49 -6.51
CA ILE A 980 49.62 -26.90 -5.70
C ILE A 980 49.71 -28.43 -5.63
N ILE A 981 48.57 -29.10 -5.39
CA ILE A 981 48.52 -30.57 -5.40
C ILE A 981 48.98 -31.09 -6.76
N HIS A 982 48.51 -30.51 -7.86
CA HIS A 982 48.91 -30.89 -9.21
C HIS A 982 50.42 -30.76 -9.42
N TYR A 983 51.01 -29.66 -8.96
CA TYR A 983 52.45 -29.40 -9.01
C TYR A 983 53.24 -30.43 -8.17
N VAL A 984 52.90 -30.56 -6.89
CA VAL A 984 53.62 -31.45 -5.95
C VAL A 984 53.50 -32.93 -6.34
N ALA A 985 52.33 -33.33 -6.83
CA ALA A 985 52.07 -34.69 -7.29
C ALA A 985 52.58 -34.97 -8.71
N GLN A 986 53.15 -33.96 -9.39
CA GLN A 986 53.73 -34.07 -10.73
C GLN A 986 52.76 -34.72 -11.74
N ILE A 987 51.50 -34.29 -11.70
CA ILE A 987 50.43 -34.86 -12.54
C ILE A 987 50.65 -34.53 -14.03
N GLY A 988 51.23 -33.36 -14.33
CA GLY A 988 51.59 -32.91 -15.68
C GLY A 988 50.41 -32.67 -16.63
N LYS A 989 50.71 -32.19 -17.86
CA LYS A 989 49.80 -32.22 -19.03
C LYS A 989 50.53 -32.86 -20.21
N VAL A 990 49.79 -33.28 -21.24
CA VAL A 990 50.29 -34.18 -22.30
C VAL A 990 51.49 -33.63 -23.09
N SER A 991 51.69 -32.31 -23.17
CA SER A 991 52.91 -31.71 -23.73
C SER A 991 53.09 -30.24 -23.36
N CYS A 992 54.31 -29.83 -23.05
CA CYS A 992 54.77 -28.44 -23.14
C CYS A 992 56.23 -28.39 -23.58
N ASP A 993 56.54 -27.46 -24.47
CA ASP A 993 57.84 -27.38 -25.14
C ASP A 993 58.98 -26.92 -24.21
N ASN A 994 58.63 -26.26 -23.10
CA ASN A 994 59.58 -25.61 -22.19
C ASN A 994 60.07 -26.51 -21.04
N TYR A 995 59.54 -27.73 -20.90
CA TYR A 995 59.86 -28.64 -19.79
C TYR A 995 60.43 -29.96 -20.28
N THR A 996 61.52 -30.41 -19.64
CA THR A 996 62.19 -31.67 -19.98
C THR A 996 61.35 -32.89 -19.67
N LEU A 997 60.49 -32.81 -18.65
CA LEU A 997 59.61 -33.89 -18.23
C LEU A 997 58.14 -33.45 -18.40
N PRO A 998 57.28 -34.23 -19.07
CA PRO A 998 55.84 -33.93 -19.19
C PRO A 998 55.15 -33.74 -17.83
N GLN A 999 55.68 -34.36 -16.77
CA GLN A 999 55.16 -34.29 -15.41
C GLN A 999 55.41 -32.93 -14.72
N GLU A 1000 56.39 -32.15 -15.19
CA GLU A 1000 56.73 -30.82 -14.65
C GLU A 1000 55.87 -29.70 -15.23
N CYS A 1001 55.03 -30.05 -16.20
CA CYS A 1001 54.26 -29.11 -16.97
C CYS A 1001 53.18 -28.41 -16.13
N PRO A 1002 53.16 -27.07 -16.06
CA PRO A 1002 52.13 -26.35 -15.30
C PRO A 1002 50.76 -26.43 -15.98
N ILE A 1003 49.70 -26.30 -15.19
CA ILE A 1003 48.31 -26.26 -15.69
C ILE A 1003 48.15 -25.09 -16.68
N TYR A 1004 48.65 -23.92 -16.28
CA TYR A 1004 48.70 -22.72 -17.11
C TYR A 1004 50.14 -22.22 -17.17
N ASP A 1005 50.61 -21.85 -18.36
CA ASP A 1005 51.97 -21.34 -18.51
C ASP A 1005 52.14 -19.99 -17.77
N ALA A 1006 51.06 -19.21 -17.67
CA ALA A 1006 51.00 -17.98 -16.87
C ALA A 1006 50.90 -18.22 -15.35
N TRP A 1007 50.70 -19.47 -14.91
CA TRP A 1007 50.58 -19.87 -13.50
C TRP A 1007 51.47 -21.08 -13.23
N ASP A 1008 52.77 -20.83 -13.20
CA ASP A 1008 53.78 -21.86 -13.08
C ASP A 1008 54.42 -21.89 -11.68
N TRP A 1009 54.24 -22.99 -10.96
CA TRP A 1009 54.80 -23.17 -9.62
C TRP A 1009 56.30 -23.49 -9.62
N ASN A 1010 56.90 -23.81 -10.78
CA ASN A 1010 58.35 -23.86 -10.93
C ASN A 1010 58.95 -22.44 -10.83
N GLU A 1011 58.19 -21.41 -11.22
CA GLU A 1011 58.48 -19.98 -11.01
C GLU A 1011 57.47 -19.34 -10.02
N PRO A 1012 57.54 -19.67 -8.72
CA PRO A 1012 56.45 -19.45 -7.77
C PRO A 1012 56.11 -17.97 -7.52
N LEU A 1013 56.94 -17.03 -7.97
CA LEU A 1013 56.72 -15.60 -7.75
C LEU A 1013 55.37 -15.14 -8.28
N ILE A 1014 55.04 -15.46 -9.54
CA ILE A 1014 53.80 -15.01 -10.18
C ILE A 1014 52.57 -15.66 -9.53
N PRO A 1015 52.48 -17.00 -9.38
CA PRO A 1015 51.41 -17.66 -8.63
C PRO A 1015 51.22 -17.12 -7.21
N THR A 1016 52.31 -16.85 -6.50
CA THR A 1016 52.26 -16.34 -5.12
C THR A 1016 51.67 -14.94 -5.07
N VAL A 1017 52.10 -14.03 -5.97
CA VAL A 1017 51.57 -12.67 -6.06
C VAL A 1017 50.08 -12.68 -6.38
N ILE A 1018 49.63 -13.49 -7.35
CA ILE A 1018 48.21 -13.55 -7.71
C ILE A 1018 47.39 -14.15 -6.55
N THR A 1019 47.90 -15.20 -5.90
CA THR A 1019 47.24 -15.81 -4.72
C THR A 1019 47.09 -14.83 -3.56
N LEU A 1020 48.14 -14.05 -3.26
CA LEU A 1020 48.10 -13.00 -2.24
C LEU A 1020 47.13 -11.87 -2.62
N GLY A 1021 47.11 -11.47 -3.90
CA GLY A 1021 46.16 -10.48 -4.41
C GLY A 1021 44.71 -10.90 -4.20
N LEU A 1022 44.38 -12.17 -4.49
CA LEU A 1022 43.05 -12.73 -4.23
C LEU A 1022 42.71 -12.68 -2.72
N LEU A 1023 43.64 -13.10 -1.84
CA LEU A 1023 43.44 -13.09 -0.39
C LEU A 1023 43.20 -11.67 0.17
N VAL A 1024 43.97 -10.68 -0.29
CA VAL A 1024 43.84 -9.28 0.14
C VAL A 1024 42.51 -8.68 -0.33
N ALA A 1025 42.12 -8.92 -1.59
CA ALA A 1025 40.84 -8.47 -2.11
C ALA A 1025 39.65 -9.05 -1.31
N GLY A 1026 39.75 -10.32 -0.89
CA GLY A 1026 38.75 -10.95 -0.03
C GLY A 1026 38.64 -10.32 1.36
N GLN A 1027 39.76 -9.95 1.98
CA GLN A 1027 39.77 -9.33 3.31
C GLN A 1027 39.19 -7.89 3.32
N GLN A 1028 39.41 -7.11 2.26
CA GLN A 1028 38.83 -5.77 2.19
C GLN A 1028 37.29 -5.80 2.14
N GLY A 1029 36.71 -6.82 1.50
CA GLY A 1029 35.25 -7.01 1.47
C GLY A 1029 34.63 -7.31 2.84
N THR A 1030 35.31 -8.07 3.69
CA THR A 1030 34.81 -8.40 5.04
C THR A 1030 34.97 -7.24 6.02
N ALA A 1031 36.05 -6.46 5.89
CA ALA A 1031 36.28 -5.24 6.67
C ALA A 1031 35.25 -4.14 6.34
N ALA A 1032 34.92 -3.94 5.05
CA ALA A 1032 33.89 -2.97 4.64
C ALA A 1032 32.51 -3.31 5.21
N LYS A 1033 32.17 -4.61 5.30
CA LYS A 1033 30.91 -5.06 5.92
C LYS A 1033 30.86 -4.73 7.42
N THR A 1034 31.93 -5.02 8.15
CA THR A 1034 31.99 -4.72 9.60
C THR A 1034 31.94 -3.23 9.89
N SER A 1035 32.45 -2.39 8.98
CA SER A 1035 32.31 -0.93 9.07
C SER A 1035 30.86 -0.47 8.81
N LEU A 1036 30.22 -0.98 7.75
CA LEU A 1036 28.83 -0.63 7.41
C LEU A 1036 27.82 -1.12 8.48
N ASP A 1037 28.01 -2.33 9.02
CA ASP A 1037 27.15 -2.86 10.08
C ASP A 1037 27.27 -2.04 11.38
N ARG A 1038 28.46 -1.48 11.67
CA ARG A 1038 28.67 -0.55 12.81
C ARG A 1038 28.00 0.80 12.59
N GLU A 1039 28.05 1.33 11.38
CA GLU A 1039 27.44 2.62 11.04
C GLU A 1039 25.91 2.52 11.11
N PHE A 1040 25.32 1.45 10.55
CA PHE A 1040 23.87 1.18 10.61
C PHE A 1040 23.33 0.83 12.01
N THR A 1041 24.16 0.32 12.92
CA THR A 1041 23.74 0.08 14.32
C THR A 1041 23.91 1.31 15.21
N SER A 1042 24.61 2.35 14.72
CA SER A 1042 24.81 3.62 15.42
C SER A 1042 23.82 4.72 15.03
N THR A 1043 23.05 4.52 13.95
CA THR A 1043 21.95 5.37 13.46
C THR A 1043 20.60 4.73 13.73
#